data_AF-A0A9D7R451-F1
#
_entry.id   AF-A0A9D7R451-F1
#
_cell.length_a   1.000
_cell.length_b   1.000
_cell.length_c   1.000
_cell.angle_alpha   90.00
_cell.angle_beta   90.00
_cell.angle_gamma   90.00
#
_symmetry.space_group_name_H-M   'P 1'
#
loop_
_entity.id
_entity.type
_entity.pdbx_description
1 polymer ?
#
loop_
_entity_poly.entity_id
_entity_poly.type
_entity_poly.pdbx_seq_one_letter_code
_entity_poly.pdbx_strand_id
1 'polypeptide(L)'
;MTILTGVVLLLLSLTLNSPSFGQLSGTRTIPTDYATIALAVQDLNIQGVGGGGIVFNVLAGHTENTSNILISIGVNQPTSTRPVTFKKIGTGSNPLIVAFPGVSDTLDGIIKLSGTDFITFDAIDMLDPSSNAGVRMMESGYSLLRASANDGCKNVVIKNCKITLQKANKLSIGIYVANRDKTGNLIAAVDSSAQNNYNKFFGNIISNVYRGIVVISSSTLRDINNEVGITGESANSITNWGGGNLSCEGIRCEGQINVKICNNSIEGGGGTTNGVTGILATLFGVSGLAPNYEISKNKINVKANASTSATYGIRALATGDTVRIHDNLVDNCDAQHTVSNFSALVHDPPDTTSAAYIRNNVVRNNLLSGTGVATMIGGIGTIANLQIRSNQIHNNQMTGSSGTMNCMIAGSGNVQCDSNIVYNNSIPNTSGGTGSTLYGYYNNGSPFTEKVQNNTIYNLTIAGTGTSFSTMTAGIRSIVTSNTSKTISDNLVHGISSIGGLFFPGGVFGIISTAGIDTKIFRNRIYDITNFGEQGHSYGCYVTSGTAISIHNNFVSDIKAPNSYSSIAVIGISMTSPFAFSSVKIYYNSVYLNASGAFTFGSSGLQITSSQISTTATLDLRNNIIINESTPGTVSGLTVAYRRSSLYLNNFDNVSDYNLLKVDSASTNVLLYHDGTYSAQTIDEYKTIVSPRETHSKSLDVTFQNTATADMHLAGSSVGDIDLVGMPLSGYSADYDLDNRNPMFPYIGADESSAFIIPKLNLTLNLQACSPNQDTVRAYLRNATSPFAKVDSAKGYLSPSGTVTFDLINAVNGVNYYLVVKHRNSIETWSKPGGEVFVSDSLSYDFTSSSSQAFGSNMILVGAEYSFYTGDVNNDGIVDAADVSQIDNDASIFASGYVITDLNCDGSVDATDLLYADNNASNFVTMISP
;
A
#
# COMPACT_ATOMS: atom_id res chain seq x y z
N MET A 1 87.96 35.15 41.57
CA MET A 1 86.71 35.93 41.50
C MET A 1 86.83 36.88 40.32
N THR A 2 85.80 36.94 39.48
CA THR A 2 85.54 37.96 38.44
C THR A 2 86.59 38.17 37.35
N ILE A 3 86.47 37.43 36.23
CA ILE A 3 86.43 37.89 34.82
C ILE A 3 86.09 36.61 34.02
N LEU A 4 84.81 36.20 33.98
CA LEU A 4 84.32 35.26 32.95
C LEU A 4 82.79 35.17 32.84
N THR A 5 82.03 36.06 33.48
CA THR A 5 80.56 36.02 33.49
C THR A 5 79.90 37.14 32.68
N GLY A 6 80.67 38.09 32.13
CA GLY A 6 80.12 39.25 31.41
C GLY A 6 79.91 39.06 29.90
N VAL A 7 80.63 38.14 29.25
CA VAL A 7 80.61 38.02 27.77
C VAL A 7 79.65 36.92 27.28
N VAL A 8 79.29 35.96 28.13
CA VAL A 8 78.33 34.90 27.78
C VAL A 8 76.86 35.39 27.91
N LEU A 9 76.60 36.41 28.73
CA LEU A 9 75.23 36.96 28.89
C LEU A 9 74.83 37.95 27.78
N LEU A 10 75.80 38.54 27.06
CA LEU A 10 75.53 39.45 25.95
C LEU A 10 75.32 38.71 24.61
N LEU A 11 75.83 37.47 24.46
CA LEU A 11 75.55 36.64 23.28
C LEU A 11 74.26 35.80 23.40
N LEU A 12 73.70 35.60 24.61
CA LEU A 12 72.39 34.93 24.78
C LEU A 12 71.17 35.87 24.67
N SER A 13 71.36 37.19 24.67
CA SER A 13 70.26 38.16 24.53
C SER A 13 69.99 38.58 23.08
N LEU A 14 70.79 38.11 22.12
CA LEU A 14 70.65 38.41 20.68
C LEU A 14 69.97 37.29 19.87
N THR A 15 69.42 36.25 20.51
CA THR A 15 68.74 35.13 19.83
C THR A 15 67.28 34.90 20.25
N LEU A 16 66.62 35.87 20.91
CA LEU A 16 65.21 35.75 21.33
C LEU A 16 64.26 36.86 20.87
N ASN A 17 64.63 37.64 19.85
CA ASN A 17 63.65 38.45 19.11
C ASN A 17 63.34 37.77 17.77
N SER A 18 62.59 36.68 17.83
CA SER A 18 61.70 36.36 16.71
C SER A 18 60.74 37.55 16.62
N PRO A 19 60.61 38.28 15.51
CA PRO A 19 59.47 39.17 15.36
C PRO A 19 58.22 38.30 15.53
N SER A 20 57.47 38.49 16.62
CA SER A 20 56.16 37.89 16.74
C SER A 20 55.28 38.60 15.72
N PHE A 21 55.22 38.07 14.50
CA PHE A 21 54.25 38.53 13.52
C PHE A 21 52.86 38.33 14.15
N GLY A 22 52.07 39.40 14.17
CA GLY A 22 50.73 39.35 14.73
C GLY A 22 49.87 38.35 13.96
N GLN A 23 48.95 37.67 14.65
CA GLN A 23 48.02 36.73 14.03
C GLN A 23 47.24 37.41 12.89
N LEU A 24 46.95 36.67 11.82
CA LEU A 24 46.20 37.22 10.68
C LEU A 24 44.75 37.49 11.08
N SER A 25 44.28 38.71 10.86
CA SER A 25 42.89 39.11 11.12
C SER A 25 42.40 40.16 10.12
N GLY A 26 41.08 40.34 10.07
CA GLY A 26 40.44 41.35 9.23
C GLY A 26 40.25 40.89 7.78
N THR A 27 40.49 41.77 6.82
CA THR A 27 40.35 41.48 5.39
C THR A 27 41.67 41.71 4.68
N ARG A 28 42.04 40.78 3.80
CA ARG A 28 43.20 40.85 2.88
C ARG A 28 42.71 40.57 1.47
N THR A 29 43.29 41.24 0.48
CA THR A 29 42.90 41.15 -0.92
C THR A 29 43.98 40.43 -1.72
N ILE A 30 43.59 39.54 -2.63
CA ILE A 30 44.49 38.85 -3.56
C ILE A 30 44.12 39.33 -4.97
N PRO A 31 45.06 39.89 -5.75
CA PRO A 31 46.52 39.82 -5.58
C PRO A 31 47.19 41.01 -4.84
N THR A 32 46.42 41.93 -4.23
CA THR A 32 46.97 43.21 -3.71
C THR A 32 47.82 43.06 -2.44
N ASP A 33 47.27 42.47 -1.37
CA ASP A 33 47.96 42.23 -0.10
C ASP A 33 48.83 40.96 -0.16
N TYR A 34 48.40 39.97 -0.95
CA TYR A 34 49.17 38.77 -1.27
C TYR A 34 49.09 38.54 -2.77
N ALA A 35 50.22 38.25 -3.43
CA ALA A 35 50.21 38.01 -4.87
C ALA A 35 49.39 36.76 -5.26
N THR A 36 49.28 35.78 -4.37
CA THR A 36 48.64 34.48 -4.62
C THR A 36 47.96 33.92 -3.37
N ILE A 37 47.02 32.99 -3.54
CA ILE A 37 46.42 32.21 -2.43
C ILE A 37 47.50 31.36 -1.75
N ALA A 38 48.45 30.80 -2.51
CA ALA A 38 49.54 30.00 -1.94
C ALA A 38 50.39 30.78 -0.92
N LEU A 39 50.73 32.04 -1.21
CA LEU A 39 51.48 32.89 -0.28
C LEU A 39 50.65 33.30 0.94
N ALA A 40 49.36 33.59 0.74
CA ALA A 40 48.43 33.86 1.84
C ALA A 40 48.32 32.65 2.79
N VAL A 41 48.27 31.43 2.24
CA VAL A 41 48.25 30.19 3.03
C VAL A 41 49.58 29.95 3.76
N GLN A 42 50.72 30.27 3.15
CA GLN A 42 52.02 30.16 3.80
C GLN A 42 52.07 31.02 5.07
N ASP A 43 51.63 32.28 4.98
CA ASP A 43 51.53 33.18 6.13
C ASP A 43 50.51 32.69 7.16
N LEU A 44 49.35 32.18 6.69
CA LEU A 44 48.30 31.64 7.56
C LEU A 44 48.82 30.47 8.41
N ASN A 45 49.60 29.56 7.82
CA ASN A 45 50.19 28.43 8.54
C ASN A 45 51.24 28.87 9.57
N ILE A 46 51.95 29.97 9.32
CA ILE A 46 53.00 30.50 10.21
C ILE A 46 52.39 31.32 11.36
N GLN A 47 51.46 32.21 11.06
CA GLN A 47 50.99 33.26 11.98
C GLN A 47 49.71 32.87 12.73
N GLY A 48 48.92 31.92 12.19
CA GLY A 48 47.62 31.57 12.74
C GLY A 48 46.57 32.68 12.58
N VAL A 49 45.44 32.55 13.29
CA VAL A 49 44.27 33.43 13.10
C VAL A 49 43.99 34.28 14.35
N GLY A 50 43.82 35.58 14.14
CA GLY A 50 43.49 36.56 15.17
C GLY A 50 42.00 36.62 15.50
N GLY A 51 41.66 37.34 16.57
CA GLY A 51 40.26 37.55 16.96
C GLY A 51 39.43 38.15 15.81
N GLY A 52 38.21 37.65 15.61
CA GLY A 52 37.32 38.08 14.51
C GLY A 52 37.57 37.36 13.17
N GLY A 53 38.66 36.60 13.05
CA GLY A 53 38.96 35.81 11.85
C GLY A 53 39.61 36.61 10.72
N ILE A 54 39.87 35.93 9.61
CA ILE A 54 40.52 36.48 8.42
C ILE A 54 39.71 36.16 7.16
N VAL A 55 39.48 37.18 6.35
CA VAL A 55 38.83 37.07 5.05
C VAL A 55 39.82 37.42 3.95
N PHE A 56 40.13 36.45 3.09
CA PHE A 56 40.87 36.64 1.85
C PHE A 56 39.90 36.88 0.71
N ASN A 57 39.77 38.14 0.32
CA ASN A 57 39.02 38.59 -0.85
C ASN A 57 39.86 38.36 -2.11
N VAL A 58 39.48 37.40 -2.94
CA VAL A 58 40.20 37.09 -4.18
C VAL A 58 39.48 37.77 -5.34
N LEU A 59 40.17 38.66 -6.06
CA LEU A 59 39.58 39.38 -7.19
C LEU A 59 39.10 38.41 -8.29
N ALA A 60 37.91 38.64 -8.83
CA ALA A 60 37.38 37.89 -9.96
C ALA A 60 38.39 37.86 -11.13
N GLY A 61 38.55 36.69 -11.75
CA GLY A 61 39.52 36.45 -12.82
C GLY A 61 40.98 36.25 -12.38
N HIS A 62 41.30 36.35 -11.08
CA HIS A 62 42.63 36.00 -10.60
C HIS A 62 42.98 34.55 -10.98
N THR A 63 44.16 34.35 -11.56
CA THR A 63 44.65 33.01 -11.92
C THR A 63 46.04 32.81 -11.34
N GLU A 64 46.29 31.65 -10.76
CA GLU A 64 47.63 31.23 -10.32
C GLU A 64 47.91 29.78 -10.70
N ASN A 65 49.19 29.45 -10.89
CA ASN A 65 49.64 28.08 -11.15
C ASN A 65 50.34 27.54 -9.91
N THR A 66 49.74 26.54 -9.27
CA THR A 66 50.27 25.89 -8.07
C THR A 66 49.46 24.62 -7.77
N SER A 67 50.05 23.71 -6.99
CA SER A 67 49.41 22.50 -6.47
C SER A 67 49.90 22.24 -5.06
N ASN A 68 49.24 21.31 -4.36
CA ASN A 68 49.60 20.87 -3.02
C ASN A 68 49.67 22.03 -2.01
N ILE A 69 48.78 23.03 -2.15
CA ILE A 69 48.61 24.05 -1.12
C ILE A 69 48.12 23.35 0.14
N LEU A 70 48.99 23.25 1.14
CA LEU A 70 48.70 22.61 2.42
C LEU A 70 48.28 23.68 3.44
N ILE A 71 47.08 23.57 3.98
CA ILE A 71 46.61 24.34 5.13
C ILE A 71 46.72 23.43 6.35
N SER A 72 47.65 23.73 7.24
CA SER A 72 47.96 22.97 8.45
C SER A 72 48.41 23.96 9.52
N ILE A 73 47.42 24.65 10.10
CA ILE A 73 47.63 25.74 11.04
C ILE A 73 47.95 25.14 12.41
N GLY A 74 49.19 25.28 12.89
CA GLY A 74 49.62 24.72 14.17
C GLY A 74 49.42 25.65 15.37
N VAL A 75 49.23 26.95 15.13
CA VAL A 75 49.13 27.98 16.17
C VAL A 75 47.85 28.80 15.96
N ASN A 76 47.14 29.12 17.05
CA ASN A 76 45.90 29.91 17.02
C ASN A 76 44.92 29.43 15.94
N GLN A 77 44.60 28.13 15.99
CA GLN A 77 43.74 27.48 15.02
C GLN A 77 42.39 28.19 14.87
N PRO A 78 41.78 28.14 13.67
CA PRO A 78 40.50 28.79 13.46
C PRO A 78 39.40 28.17 14.34
N THR A 79 38.45 29.00 14.73
CA THR A 79 37.27 28.61 15.53
C THR A 79 36.06 29.38 15.01
N SER A 80 34.87 29.12 15.56
CA SER A 80 33.65 29.89 15.23
C SER A 80 33.79 31.41 15.44
N THR A 81 34.68 31.85 16.33
CA THR A 81 34.93 33.28 16.61
C THR A 81 36.16 33.84 15.87
N ARG A 82 36.91 32.99 15.17
CA ARG A 82 38.04 33.38 14.31
C ARG A 82 38.08 32.52 13.02
N PRO A 83 37.03 32.59 12.18
CA PRO A 83 36.96 31.77 10.96
C PRO A 83 37.97 32.24 9.92
N VAL A 84 38.29 31.36 8.96
CA VAL A 84 39.06 31.69 7.75
C VAL A 84 38.12 31.62 6.55
N THR A 85 38.11 32.62 5.69
CA THR A 85 37.31 32.60 4.46
C THR A 85 38.11 33.05 3.26
N PHE A 86 38.19 32.23 2.22
CA PHE A 86 38.62 32.61 0.88
C PHE A 86 37.38 32.80 0.02
N LYS A 87 37.16 33.99 -0.53
CA LYS A 87 35.98 34.28 -1.34
C LYS A 87 36.27 35.15 -2.54
N LYS A 88 35.57 34.90 -3.64
CA LYS A 88 35.56 35.82 -4.79
C LYS A 88 34.97 37.19 -4.43
N ILE A 89 35.56 38.25 -4.96
CA ILE A 89 34.96 39.59 -5.03
C ILE A 89 35.00 40.15 -6.46
N GLY A 90 34.04 41.00 -6.80
CA GLY A 90 33.93 41.60 -8.13
C GLY A 90 33.18 40.74 -9.16
N THR A 91 32.94 41.34 -10.32
CA THR A 91 32.22 40.75 -11.46
C THR A 91 33.16 39.95 -12.36
N GLY A 92 32.68 38.87 -12.97
CA GLY A 92 33.46 38.01 -13.87
C GLY A 92 33.74 36.63 -13.27
N SER A 93 34.60 35.87 -13.96
CA SER A 93 34.96 34.49 -13.63
C SER A 93 35.46 34.34 -12.20
N ASN A 94 35.21 33.16 -11.62
CA ASN A 94 35.80 32.80 -10.36
C ASN A 94 37.34 32.79 -10.45
N PRO A 95 38.05 33.16 -9.38
CA PRO A 95 39.48 32.91 -9.26
C PRO A 95 39.80 31.45 -9.53
N LEU A 96 40.89 31.18 -10.26
CA LEU A 96 41.25 29.86 -10.76
C LEU A 96 42.66 29.47 -10.30
N ILE A 97 42.76 28.31 -9.65
CA ILE A 97 44.04 27.63 -9.41
C ILE A 97 44.23 26.56 -10.48
N VAL A 98 45.29 26.71 -11.28
CA VAL A 98 45.69 25.71 -12.28
C VAL A 98 46.80 24.84 -11.69
N ALA A 99 46.56 23.53 -11.65
CA ALA A 99 47.44 22.58 -10.98
C ALA A 99 48.79 22.45 -11.70
N PHE A 100 49.87 22.58 -10.95
CA PHE A 100 51.15 22.00 -11.34
C PHE A 100 51.10 20.47 -11.34
N PRO A 101 52.03 19.83 -12.07
CA PRO A 101 52.15 18.38 -12.08
C PRO A 101 52.27 17.78 -10.68
N GLY A 102 51.60 16.64 -10.47
CA GLY A 102 51.71 15.82 -9.26
C GLY A 102 53.15 15.42 -8.98
N VAL A 103 53.47 15.36 -7.69
CA VAL A 103 54.82 15.06 -7.18
C VAL A 103 54.80 13.94 -6.14
N SER A 104 53.62 13.45 -5.74
CA SER A 104 53.45 12.40 -4.74
C SER A 104 53.07 11.08 -5.41
N ASP A 105 53.62 9.97 -4.90
CA ASP A 105 53.20 8.64 -5.31
C ASP A 105 51.93 8.15 -4.56
N THR A 106 51.42 8.92 -3.60
CA THR A 106 50.35 8.49 -2.67
C THR A 106 49.12 9.41 -2.64
N LEU A 107 49.27 10.74 -2.61
CA LEU A 107 48.17 11.71 -2.62
C LEU A 107 48.61 13.12 -3.03
N ASP A 108 48.39 13.49 -4.29
CA ASP A 108 48.38 14.87 -4.74
C ASP A 108 46.99 15.51 -4.61
N GLY A 109 46.97 16.80 -4.30
CA GLY A 109 45.76 17.59 -4.29
C GLY A 109 46.05 19.04 -4.60
N ILE A 110 45.07 19.78 -5.13
CA ILE A 110 45.27 21.21 -5.40
C ILE A 110 45.29 21.98 -4.07
N ILE A 111 44.30 21.75 -3.19
CA ILE A 111 44.27 22.24 -1.81
C ILE A 111 44.06 21.07 -0.84
N LYS A 112 44.91 20.99 0.18
CA LYS A 112 44.84 20.00 1.27
C LYS A 112 44.68 20.71 2.61
N LEU A 113 43.62 20.39 3.34
CA LEU A 113 43.36 20.82 4.72
C LEU A 113 43.74 19.65 5.65
N SER A 114 44.54 19.91 6.67
CA SER A 114 45.04 18.87 7.59
C SER A 114 44.77 19.27 9.04
N GLY A 115 43.73 18.69 9.65
CA GLY A 115 43.32 18.97 11.04
C GLY A 115 42.95 20.43 11.27
N THR A 116 42.29 21.07 10.31
CA THR A 116 41.91 22.49 10.40
C THR A 116 40.41 22.65 10.44
N ASP A 117 39.94 23.58 11.27
CA ASP A 117 38.52 23.82 11.49
C ASP A 117 38.06 25.18 10.92
N PHE A 118 36.75 25.38 10.72
CA PHE A 118 36.12 26.68 10.40
C PHE A 118 36.73 27.44 9.21
N ILE A 119 37.08 26.70 8.14
CA ILE A 119 37.57 27.27 6.88
C ILE A 119 36.46 27.25 5.83
N THR A 120 36.25 28.36 5.14
CA THR A 120 35.31 28.47 4.01
C THR A 120 36.05 28.80 2.71
N PHE A 121 35.76 28.04 1.65
CA PHE A 121 36.06 28.40 0.27
C PHE A 121 34.74 28.71 -0.45
N ASP A 122 34.63 29.92 -0.99
CA ASP A 122 33.45 30.39 -1.71
C ASP A 122 33.86 30.91 -3.10
N ALA A 123 33.47 30.16 -4.14
CA ALA A 123 33.73 30.50 -5.52
C ALA A 123 35.22 30.59 -5.89
N ILE A 124 36.02 29.60 -5.47
CA ILE A 124 37.43 29.42 -5.85
C ILE A 124 37.55 28.15 -6.70
N ASP A 125 37.83 28.34 -7.99
CA ASP A 125 37.85 27.29 -9.00
C ASP A 125 39.22 26.58 -9.08
N MET A 126 39.19 25.37 -9.61
CA MET A 126 40.33 24.46 -9.72
C MET A 126 40.35 23.75 -11.07
N LEU A 127 41.54 23.67 -11.67
CA LEU A 127 41.77 22.96 -12.92
C LEU A 127 43.03 22.09 -12.85
N ASP A 128 42.90 20.79 -13.09
CA ASP A 128 44.03 19.95 -13.50
C ASP A 128 44.16 20.00 -15.04
N PRO A 129 45.16 20.71 -15.59
CA PRO A 129 45.27 20.90 -17.02
C PRO A 129 45.71 19.61 -17.73
N SER A 130 45.27 19.42 -18.98
CA SER A 130 45.64 18.24 -19.80
C SER A 130 47.13 18.07 -20.07
N SER A 131 47.96 19.07 -19.74
CA SER A 131 49.42 18.97 -19.74
C SER A 131 49.96 18.06 -18.63
N ASN A 132 49.19 17.83 -17.57
CA ASN A 132 49.50 16.86 -16.53
C ASN A 132 49.04 15.48 -17.01
N ALA A 133 49.94 14.49 -17.01
CA ALA A 133 49.68 13.17 -17.60
C ALA A 133 50.29 12.04 -16.78
N GLY A 134 49.72 10.84 -16.88
CA GLY A 134 50.15 9.66 -16.12
C GLY A 134 50.01 9.88 -14.61
N VAL A 135 51.04 9.49 -13.85
CA VAL A 135 51.10 9.67 -12.37
C VAL A 135 51.19 11.14 -11.93
N ARG A 136 51.24 12.09 -12.86
CA ARG A 136 51.35 13.52 -12.57
C ARG A 136 50.00 14.25 -12.58
N MET A 137 48.90 13.54 -12.82
CA MET A 137 47.54 14.07 -12.75
C MET A 137 47.09 14.15 -11.29
N MET A 138 46.32 15.16 -10.91
CA MET A 138 45.90 15.33 -9.51
C MET A 138 44.91 14.24 -9.06
N GLU A 139 45.11 13.67 -7.86
CA GLU A 139 44.12 12.79 -7.21
C GLU A 139 42.96 13.56 -6.60
N SER A 140 43.14 14.84 -6.22
CA SER A 140 42.06 15.59 -5.57
C SER A 140 42.03 17.10 -5.87
N GLY A 141 40.83 17.68 -5.85
CA GLY A 141 40.66 19.13 -5.84
C GLY A 141 40.87 19.68 -4.42
N TYR A 142 39.84 19.56 -3.59
CA TYR A 142 39.91 19.82 -2.16
C TYR A 142 40.00 18.50 -1.38
N SER A 143 40.99 18.40 -0.48
CA SER A 143 41.14 17.27 0.43
C SER A 143 41.04 17.73 1.89
N LEU A 144 40.19 17.08 2.68
CA LEU A 144 40.08 17.24 4.14
C LEU A 144 40.66 16.00 4.80
N LEU A 145 41.80 16.19 5.45
CA LEU A 145 42.67 15.15 5.98
C LEU A 145 42.77 15.26 7.49
N ARG A 146 43.11 14.14 8.13
CA ARG A 146 43.42 14.11 9.56
C ARG A 146 44.87 14.57 9.75
N ALA A 147 45.12 15.48 10.68
CA ALA A 147 46.49 15.85 11.04
C ALA A 147 47.16 14.77 11.88
N SER A 148 46.38 14.05 12.70
CA SER A 148 46.84 12.99 13.60
C SER A 148 45.69 12.05 13.98
N ALA A 149 45.98 11.06 14.83
CA ALA A 149 45.00 10.14 15.40
C ALA A 149 43.93 10.81 16.28
N ASN A 150 44.11 12.10 16.61
CA ASN A 150 43.26 12.90 17.50
C ASN A 150 42.97 14.31 16.92
N ASP A 151 43.17 14.53 15.63
CA ASP A 151 42.91 15.84 15.00
C ASP A 151 42.40 15.69 13.55
N GLY A 152 41.12 15.95 13.34
CA GLY A 152 40.43 15.95 12.05
C GLY A 152 39.77 17.30 11.75
N CYS A 153 39.41 17.52 10.47
CA CYS A 153 38.84 18.77 9.97
C CYS A 153 37.35 18.94 10.34
N LYS A 154 36.98 20.07 10.96
CA LYS A 154 35.60 20.34 11.39
C LYS A 154 35.05 21.65 10.86
N ASN A 155 33.75 21.68 10.55
CA ASN A 155 33.06 22.90 10.10
C ASN A 155 33.70 23.57 8.86
N VAL A 156 34.30 22.76 7.97
CA VAL A 156 34.81 23.26 6.69
C VAL A 156 33.65 23.39 5.71
N VAL A 157 33.61 24.50 4.97
CA VAL A 157 32.60 24.76 3.95
C VAL A 157 33.27 24.96 2.60
N ILE A 158 32.88 24.18 1.60
CA ILE A 158 33.28 24.38 0.20
C ILE A 158 32.02 24.63 -0.61
N LYS A 159 31.91 25.83 -1.19
CA LYS A 159 30.72 26.21 -1.93
C LYS A 159 30.99 27.04 -3.16
N ASN A 160 30.10 26.92 -4.14
CA ASN A 160 30.11 27.69 -5.39
C ASN A 160 31.41 27.55 -6.22
N CYS A 161 32.23 26.53 -5.95
CA CYS A 161 33.49 26.29 -6.64
C CYS A 161 33.29 25.42 -7.88
N LYS A 162 34.04 25.68 -8.95
CA LYS A 162 34.16 24.77 -10.09
C LYS A 162 35.44 23.95 -9.97
N ILE A 163 35.32 22.62 -9.99
CA ILE A 163 36.43 21.69 -9.87
C ILE A 163 36.46 20.82 -11.12
N THR A 164 37.51 20.98 -11.93
CA THR A 164 37.74 20.19 -13.14
C THR A 164 39.08 19.48 -13.01
N LEU A 165 39.07 18.16 -12.86
CA LEU A 165 40.32 17.37 -12.82
C LEU A 165 40.50 16.61 -14.15
N GLN A 166 41.08 15.41 -14.08
CA GLN A 166 41.23 14.49 -15.20
C GLN A 166 40.79 13.07 -14.82
N LYS A 167 39.64 12.62 -15.35
CA LYS A 167 39.10 11.27 -15.13
C LYS A 167 39.98 10.14 -15.68
N ALA A 168 40.98 10.48 -16.49
CA ALA A 168 42.04 9.55 -16.89
C ALA A 168 42.84 9.04 -15.67
N ASN A 169 42.99 9.86 -14.63
CA ASN A 169 43.41 9.40 -13.31
C ASN A 169 42.20 8.77 -12.61
N LYS A 170 42.25 7.44 -12.41
CA LYS A 170 41.16 6.68 -11.76
C LYS A 170 41.04 6.94 -10.26
N LEU A 171 41.99 7.67 -9.69
CA LEU A 171 41.97 8.12 -8.30
C LEU A 171 41.44 9.56 -8.16
N SER A 172 41.16 10.27 -9.26
CA SER A 172 40.72 11.66 -9.22
C SER A 172 39.35 11.82 -8.53
N ILE A 173 39.32 12.67 -7.49
CA ILE A 173 38.16 12.99 -6.66
C ILE A 173 37.98 14.51 -6.60
N GLY A 174 36.80 15.04 -6.88
CA GLY A 174 36.56 16.48 -6.79
C GLY A 174 36.76 17.04 -5.38
N ILE A 175 36.01 16.51 -4.41
CA ILE A 175 36.13 16.83 -2.97
C ILE A 175 36.29 15.54 -2.19
N TYR A 176 37.36 15.43 -1.42
CA TYR A 176 37.71 14.21 -0.67
C TYR A 176 37.85 14.48 0.84
N VAL A 177 36.92 13.96 1.64
CA VAL A 177 37.08 13.84 3.09
C VAL A 177 37.63 12.45 3.38
N ALA A 178 38.88 12.38 3.84
CA ALA A 178 39.64 11.14 3.87
C ALA A 178 39.94 10.64 5.28
N ASN A 179 39.97 9.31 5.43
CA ASN A 179 40.60 8.64 6.57
C ASN A 179 42.11 8.49 6.43
N ARG A 180 42.80 9.59 6.13
CA ARG A 180 44.24 9.62 5.86
C ARG A 180 44.89 10.91 6.36
N ASP A 181 46.21 10.86 6.53
CA ASP A 181 47.04 12.04 6.77
C ASP A 181 47.45 12.77 5.48
N LYS A 182 48.14 13.90 5.64
CA LYS A 182 48.69 14.72 4.55
C LYS A 182 49.71 14.02 3.65
N THR A 183 50.24 12.87 4.07
CA THR A 183 51.17 12.02 3.30
C THR A 183 50.47 10.83 2.64
N GLY A 184 49.15 10.68 2.84
CA GLY A 184 48.32 9.62 2.25
C GLY A 184 48.21 8.34 3.09
N ASN A 185 48.81 8.29 4.28
CA ASN A 185 48.73 7.12 5.15
C ASN A 185 47.38 7.06 5.86
N LEU A 186 46.82 5.85 6.01
CA LEU A 186 45.61 5.64 6.82
C LEU A 186 45.87 6.01 8.29
N ILE A 187 44.96 6.76 8.91
CA ILE A 187 45.01 7.06 10.35
C ILE A 187 43.89 6.29 11.07
N ALA A 188 44.21 5.67 12.20
CA ALA A 188 43.21 5.17 13.14
C ALA A 188 42.78 6.30 14.08
N ALA A 189 41.49 6.66 14.08
CA ALA A 189 40.93 7.61 15.03
C ALA A 189 40.89 7.01 16.44
N VAL A 190 41.49 7.68 17.43
CA VAL A 190 41.52 7.24 18.84
C VAL A 190 40.47 7.93 19.73
N ASP A 191 40.00 9.12 19.33
CA ASP A 191 38.96 9.88 20.03
C ASP A 191 38.12 10.73 19.07
N SER A 192 37.14 11.47 19.60
CA SER A 192 36.24 12.33 18.82
C SER A 192 36.92 13.54 18.19
N SER A 193 38.08 13.97 18.69
CA SER A 193 38.81 15.08 18.06
C SER A 193 39.41 14.71 16.71
N ALA A 194 39.63 13.41 16.44
CA ALA A 194 40.09 12.85 15.18
C ALA A 194 39.06 12.82 14.04
N GLN A 195 37.80 13.13 14.35
CA GLN A 195 36.71 12.99 13.39
C GLN A 195 36.66 14.20 12.44
N ASN A 196 36.37 13.93 11.16
CA ASN A 196 36.10 14.98 10.19
C ASN A 196 34.61 15.34 10.22
N ASN A 197 34.18 16.27 11.08
CA ASN A 197 32.76 16.47 11.39
C ASN A 197 32.18 17.79 10.88
N TYR A 198 30.85 17.84 10.70
CA TYR A 198 30.12 19.08 10.42
C TYR A 198 30.57 19.81 9.15
N ASN A 199 31.20 19.10 8.21
CA ASN A 199 31.68 19.68 6.96
C ASN A 199 30.54 19.75 5.93
N LYS A 200 30.54 20.80 5.11
CA LYS A 200 29.44 21.11 4.19
C LYS A 200 29.94 21.43 2.79
N PHE A 201 29.34 20.79 1.79
CA PHE A 201 29.72 20.95 0.39
C PHE A 201 28.47 21.24 -0.45
N PHE A 202 28.31 22.44 -1.04
CA PHE A 202 27.09 22.79 -1.80
C PHE A 202 27.35 23.81 -2.91
N GLY A 203 26.50 23.86 -3.93
CA GLY A 203 26.66 24.80 -5.06
C GLY A 203 27.88 24.55 -5.95
N ASN A 204 28.63 23.46 -5.74
CA ASN A 204 29.86 23.20 -6.48
C ASN A 204 29.58 22.57 -7.85
N ILE A 205 30.38 22.90 -8.86
CA ILE A 205 30.33 22.29 -10.20
C ILE A 205 31.56 21.40 -10.36
N ILE A 206 31.38 20.08 -10.33
CA ILE A 206 32.46 19.09 -10.40
C ILE A 206 32.38 18.35 -11.73
N SER A 207 33.50 18.25 -12.45
CA SER A 207 33.54 17.62 -13.77
C SER A 207 34.88 16.99 -14.12
N ASN A 208 34.85 16.04 -15.06
CA ASN A 208 36.05 15.34 -15.56
C ASN A 208 36.85 14.67 -14.43
N VAL A 209 36.16 14.01 -13.51
CA VAL A 209 36.73 13.30 -12.34
C VAL A 209 36.42 11.81 -12.43
N TYR A 210 37.12 10.95 -11.70
CA TYR A 210 36.70 9.55 -11.57
C TYR A 210 35.59 9.39 -10.54
N ARG A 211 35.64 10.14 -9.45
CA ARG A 211 34.60 10.25 -8.43
C ARG A 211 34.30 11.71 -8.10
N GLY A 212 33.03 12.04 -7.84
CA GLY A 212 32.62 13.42 -7.57
C GLY A 212 33.00 13.89 -6.17
N ILE A 213 32.20 13.51 -5.17
CA ILE A 213 32.42 13.84 -3.76
C ILE A 213 32.53 12.55 -2.95
N VAL A 214 33.58 12.41 -2.16
CA VAL A 214 33.84 11.21 -1.37
C VAL A 214 34.06 11.61 0.09
N VAL A 215 33.26 11.03 0.98
CA VAL A 215 33.32 11.26 2.43
C VAL A 215 33.50 9.92 3.14
N ILE A 216 34.69 9.67 3.68
CA ILE A 216 35.05 8.39 4.30
C ILE A 216 35.54 8.61 5.73
N SER A 217 34.91 7.90 6.67
CA SER A 217 35.32 7.90 8.08
C SER A 217 36.36 6.84 8.45
N SER A 218 36.85 6.90 9.68
CA SER A 218 37.45 5.75 10.36
C SER A 218 36.40 4.66 10.66
N SER A 219 36.85 3.40 10.72
CA SER A 219 36.01 2.25 11.09
C SER A 219 35.73 2.15 12.60
N THR A 220 36.59 2.72 13.45
CA THR A 220 36.48 2.67 14.92
C THR A 220 35.70 3.85 15.50
N LEU A 221 35.83 5.02 14.86
CA LEU A 221 35.24 6.29 15.30
C LEU A 221 34.71 7.02 14.07
N ARG A 222 33.39 6.90 13.89
CA ARG A 222 32.65 7.34 12.70
C ARG A 222 32.56 8.86 12.66
N ASP A 223 32.69 9.47 11.48
CA ASP A 223 32.52 10.91 11.33
C ASP A 223 31.03 11.27 11.40
N ILE A 224 30.69 12.44 11.92
CA ILE A 224 29.31 12.83 12.24
C ILE A 224 28.89 14.11 11.52
N ASN A 225 27.60 14.17 11.15
CA ASN A 225 26.91 15.38 10.69
C ASN A 225 27.55 16.08 9.47
N ASN A 226 28.21 15.33 8.58
CA ASN A 226 28.65 15.88 7.30
C ASN A 226 27.45 16.02 6.34
N GLU A 227 27.45 17.08 5.54
CA GLU A 227 26.37 17.39 4.59
C GLU A 227 26.92 17.55 3.17
N VAL A 228 26.49 16.67 2.26
CA VAL A 228 26.76 16.77 0.83
C VAL A 228 25.53 17.35 0.15
N GLY A 229 25.60 18.65 -0.10
CA GLY A 229 24.53 19.52 -0.56
C GLY A 229 23.60 19.96 0.58
N ILE A 230 22.89 21.06 0.37
CA ILE A 230 22.03 21.72 1.37
C ILE A 230 20.71 22.11 0.72
N THR A 231 19.59 21.86 1.42
CA THR A 231 18.26 22.29 0.98
C THR A 231 18.15 23.82 0.99
N GLY A 232 17.67 24.41 -0.11
CA GLY A 232 17.48 25.86 -0.25
C GLY A 232 18.70 26.60 -0.80
N GLU A 233 19.85 25.95 -0.83
CA GLU A 233 21.07 26.45 -1.49
C GLU A 233 21.15 25.96 -2.94
N SER A 234 22.14 26.46 -3.69
CA SER A 234 22.45 25.91 -5.01
C SER A 234 22.89 24.45 -4.90
N ALA A 235 22.44 23.61 -5.84
CA ALA A 235 22.80 22.19 -5.85
C ALA A 235 24.28 21.97 -6.21
N ASN A 236 24.92 20.92 -5.68
CA ASN A 236 26.14 20.44 -6.33
C ASN A 236 25.78 19.82 -7.69
N SER A 237 26.56 20.12 -8.72
CA SER A 237 26.41 19.56 -10.06
C SER A 237 27.63 18.72 -10.41
N ILE A 238 27.46 17.41 -10.55
CA ILE A 238 28.53 16.45 -10.84
C ILE A 238 28.31 15.87 -12.23
N THR A 239 29.23 16.15 -13.16
CA THR A 239 29.10 15.78 -14.58
C THR A 239 30.36 15.10 -15.13
N ASN A 240 30.25 14.38 -16.25
CA ASN A 240 31.40 13.80 -16.96
C ASN A 240 32.38 13.05 -16.02
N TRP A 241 31.84 12.16 -15.20
CA TRP A 241 32.62 11.36 -14.24
C TRP A 241 32.70 9.88 -14.65
N GLY A 242 33.70 9.17 -14.14
CA GLY A 242 33.94 7.76 -14.46
C GLY A 242 34.45 7.52 -15.88
N GLY A 243 34.06 6.41 -16.50
CA GLY A 243 34.37 6.07 -17.90
C GLY A 243 35.57 5.15 -18.10
N GLY A 244 36.04 4.50 -17.03
CA GLY A 244 37.16 3.54 -17.06
C GLY A 244 36.73 2.08 -16.83
N ASN A 245 37.69 1.24 -16.47
CA ASN A 245 37.48 -0.18 -16.14
C ASN A 245 37.50 -0.47 -14.63
N LEU A 246 37.27 0.54 -13.78
CA LEU A 246 37.07 0.37 -12.34
C LEU A 246 35.70 0.91 -11.95
N SER A 247 35.16 0.47 -10.81
CA SER A 247 33.92 1.04 -10.30
C SER A 247 34.07 2.53 -9.95
N CYS A 248 33.02 3.30 -10.21
CA CYS A 248 33.01 4.75 -9.99
C CYS A 248 31.71 5.23 -9.34
N GLU A 249 31.80 6.35 -8.62
CA GLU A 249 30.72 6.91 -7.84
C GLU A 249 30.60 8.43 -8.04
N GLY A 250 29.38 8.94 -8.24
CA GLY A 250 29.12 10.38 -8.23
C GLY A 250 29.35 10.95 -6.84
N ILE A 251 28.64 10.41 -5.84
CA ILE A 251 28.83 10.70 -4.43
C ILE A 251 28.99 9.38 -3.66
N ARG A 252 29.98 9.33 -2.77
CA ARG A 252 30.17 8.21 -1.84
C ARG A 252 30.30 8.74 -0.42
N CYS A 253 29.40 8.32 0.46
CA CYS A 253 29.48 8.57 1.90
C CYS A 253 29.58 7.24 2.64
N GLU A 254 30.62 7.11 3.45
CA GLU A 254 31.01 5.83 4.04
C GLU A 254 31.37 5.98 5.52
N GLY A 255 30.73 5.15 6.34
CA GLY A 255 31.01 5.12 7.77
C GLY A 255 30.56 6.38 8.51
N GLN A 256 29.55 7.09 8.03
CA GLN A 256 29.10 8.33 8.67
C GLN A 256 27.99 8.08 9.69
N ILE A 257 27.82 9.00 10.64
CA ILE A 257 26.65 9.13 11.51
C ILE A 257 25.92 10.44 11.16
N ASN A 258 24.59 10.38 10.99
CA ASN A 258 23.77 11.56 10.69
C ASN A 258 24.20 12.31 9.41
N VAL A 259 24.65 11.58 8.39
CA VAL A 259 25.02 12.18 7.11
C VAL A 259 23.78 12.59 6.33
N LYS A 260 23.86 13.75 5.69
CA LYS A 260 22.86 14.22 4.73
C LYS A 260 23.46 14.29 3.35
N ILE A 261 22.78 13.69 2.38
CA ILE A 261 23.11 13.77 0.96
C ILE A 261 21.88 14.36 0.28
N CYS A 262 21.85 15.68 0.12
CA CYS A 262 20.66 16.36 -0.36
C CYS A 262 20.92 17.41 -1.41
N ASN A 263 19.94 17.62 -2.31
CA ASN A 263 20.01 18.69 -3.31
C ASN A 263 21.27 18.59 -4.20
N ASN A 264 21.57 17.40 -4.73
CA ASN A 264 22.65 17.18 -5.69
C ASN A 264 22.09 16.81 -7.07
N SER A 265 22.74 17.26 -8.14
CA SER A 265 22.47 16.87 -9.52
C SER A 265 23.65 16.07 -10.06
N ILE A 266 23.43 14.80 -10.39
CA ILE A 266 24.48 13.88 -10.85
C ILE A 266 24.12 13.36 -12.23
N GLU A 267 25.00 13.61 -13.20
CA GLU A 267 24.87 13.11 -14.56
C GLU A 267 26.19 12.52 -15.06
N GLY A 268 26.22 11.23 -15.42
CA GLY A 268 27.45 10.64 -15.99
C GLY A 268 27.60 9.15 -15.73
N GLY A 269 28.85 8.68 -15.66
CA GLY A 269 29.22 7.27 -15.56
C GLY A 269 29.42 6.55 -16.90
N GLY A 270 29.02 7.18 -18.02
CA GLY A 270 29.11 6.60 -19.36
C GLY A 270 30.51 6.18 -19.77
N GLY A 271 30.63 5.11 -20.56
CA GLY A 271 31.92 4.52 -20.93
C GLY A 271 32.48 3.49 -19.95
N THR A 272 31.84 3.29 -18.79
CA THR A 272 32.31 2.36 -17.75
C THR A 272 31.77 0.95 -18.00
N THR A 273 32.65 -0.06 -17.94
CA THR A 273 32.29 -1.51 -18.02
C THR A 273 32.18 -2.21 -16.66
N ASN A 274 32.45 -1.47 -15.58
CA ASN A 274 32.36 -1.91 -14.18
C ASN A 274 31.17 -1.25 -13.47
N GLY A 275 31.09 -1.36 -12.13
CA GLY A 275 29.97 -0.82 -11.36
C GLY A 275 29.91 0.71 -11.41
N VAL A 276 28.74 1.26 -11.72
CA VAL A 276 28.47 2.71 -11.73
C VAL A 276 27.43 3.00 -10.67
N THR A 277 27.68 3.97 -9.79
CA THR A 277 26.71 4.36 -8.75
C THR A 277 26.58 5.87 -8.67
N GLY A 278 25.37 6.42 -8.79
CA GLY A 278 25.14 7.86 -8.62
C GLY A 278 25.46 8.30 -7.20
N ILE A 279 24.73 7.73 -6.22
CA ILE A 279 24.96 7.93 -4.79
C ILE A 279 25.15 6.57 -4.11
N LEU A 280 26.28 6.39 -3.45
CA LEU A 280 26.57 5.26 -2.57
C LEU A 280 26.61 5.75 -1.12
N ALA A 281 25.71 5.24 -0.29
CA ALA A 281 25.67 5.53 1.14
C ALA A 281 25.83 4.23 1.93
N THR A 282 26.94 4.07 2.63
CA THR A 282 27.32 2.79 3.26
C THR A 282 27.79 2.96 4.69
N LEU A 283 27.44 2.01 5.56
CA LEU A 283 27.97 1.88 6.91
C LEU A 283 28.77 0.58 7.02
N PHE A 284 29.92 0.62 7.67
CA PHE A 284 30.65 -0.60 8.07
C PHE A 284 30.23 -1.03 9.48
N GLY A 285 30.19 -2.33 9.72
CA GLY A 285 29.66 -2.97 10.93
C GLY A 285 29.99 -2.29 12.27
N VAL A 286 28.95 -2.07 13.08
CA VAL A 286 28.60 -2.76 14.33
C VAL A 286 27.17 -2.32 14.69
N SER A 287 26.36 -3.22 15.25
CA SER A 287 25.03 -2.90 15.78
C SER A 287 25.13 -1.93 16.97
N GLY A 288 24.29 -0.88 17.02
CA GLY A 288 24.04 -0.14 18.27
C GLY A 288 24.43 1.34 18.31
N LEU A 289 24.86 1.93 17.20
CA LEU A 289 24.87 3.39 17.05
C LEU A 289 23.51 3.79 16.43
N ALA A 290 22.98 4.97 16.72
CA ALA A 290 21.71 5.45 16.16
C ALA A 290 21.90 6.52 15.04
N PRO A 291 22.69 6.27 13.98
CA PRO A 291 22.86 7.19 12.88
C PRO A 291 21.58 7.29 12.03
N ASN A 292 21.35 8.47 11.48
CA ASN A 292 20.27 8.75 10.55
C ASN A 292 20.86 9.10 9.18
N TYR A 293 20.65 8.25 8.18
CA TYR A 293 21.02 8.58 6.80
C TYR A 293 19.86 9.30 6.14
N GLU A 294 20.09 10.50 5.64
CA GLU A 294 19.11 11.25 4.86
C GLU A 294 19.61 11.43 3.43
N ILE A 295 18.90 10.84 2.47
CA ILE A 295 19.18 10.98 1.04
C ILE A 295 17.94 11.61 0.41
N SER A 296 18.00 12.92 0.11
CA SER A 296 16.81 13.64 -0.30
C SER A 296 17.00 14.70 -1.38
N LYS A 297 15.99 14.93 -2.22
CA LYS A 297 16.03 16.00 -3.24
C LYS A 297 17.19 15.91 -4.23
N ASN A 298 17.72 14.70 -4.47
CA ASN A 298 18.78 14.51 -5.46
C ASN A 298 18.15 14.21 -6.83
N LYS A 299 18.78 14.71 -7.89
CA LYS A 299 18.47 14.40 -9.28
C LYS A 299 19.59 13.53 -9.86
N ILE A 300 19.25 12.32 -10.28
CA ILE A 300 20.21 11.30 -10.71
C ILE A 300 19.93 10.86 -12.15
N ASN A 301 20.96 10.92 -12.98
CA ASN A 301 21.00 10.36 -14.33
C ASN A 301 22.33 9.59 -14.50
N VAL A 302 22.29 8.27 -14.35
CA VAL A 302 23.47 7.42 -14.53
C VAL A 302 23.44 6.73 -15.89
N LYS A 303 24.59 6.65 -16.54
CA LYS A 303 24.79 5.98 -17.82
C LYS A 303 25.88 4.93 -17.65
N ALA A 304 25.70 3.73 -18.21
CA ALA A 304 26.70 2.68 -18.24
C ALA A 304 26.77 2.04 -19.64
N ASN A 305 27.98 1.67 -20.10
CA ASN A 305 28.17 1.04 -21.41
C ASN A 305 28.32 -0.48 -21.26
N ALA A 306 27.69 -1.26 -22.13
CA ALA A 306 27.88 -2.72 -22.35
C ALA A 306 28.54 -3.46 -21.17
N SER A 307 27.95 -3.36 -19.98
CA SER A 307 28.57 -3.76 -18.71
C SER A 307 27.96 -5.05 -18.18
N THR A 308 28.79 -5.93 -17.62
CA THR A 308 28.34 -7.11 -16.85
C THR A 308 28.21 -6.82 -15.35
N SER A 309 28.61 -5.62 -14.90
CA SER A 309 28.51 -5.16 -13.51
C SER A 309 27.24 -4.35 -13.26
N ALA A 310 26.77 -4.32 -12.02
CA ALA A 310 25.52 -3.64 -11.68
C ALA A 310 25.64 -2.11 -11.70
N THR A 311 24.55 -1.44 -12.07
CA THR A 311 24.42 0.03 -12.06
C THR A 311 23.37 0.48 -11.06
N TYR A 312 23.67 1.52 -10.29
CA TYR A 312 22.79 2.08 -9.27
C TYR A 312 22.58 3.57 -9.46
N GLY A 313 21.34 4.05 -9.38
CA GLY A 313 21.07 5.48 -9.19
C GLY A 313 21.44 5.89 -7.77
N ILE A 314 20.70 5.35 -6.80
CA ILE A 314 20.94 5.50 -5.36
C ILE A 314 21.01 4.11 -4.73
N ARG A 315 22.08 3.87 -3.97
CA ARG A 315 22.27 2.64 -3.20
C ARG A 315 22.60 2.96 -1.75
N ALA A 316 21.72 2.56 -0.85
CA ALA A 316 21.93 2.66 0.60
C ALA A 316 22.19 1.27 1.20
N LEU A 317 23.24 1.17 2.01
CA LEU A 317 23.73 -0.07 2.63
C LEU A 317 23.88 0.05 4.16
N ALA A 318 23.32 1.10 4.77
CA ALA A 318 23.46 1.34 6.20
C ALA A 318 22.76 0.26 7.04
N THR A 319 23.35 -0.16 8.16
CA THR A 319 22.87 -1.25 9.04
C THR A 319 22.78 -0.77 10.49
N GLY A 320 21.80 -1.27 11.26
CA GLY A 320 21.57 -0.88 12.66
C GLY A 320 20.68 0.35 12.86
N ASP A 321 20.15 0.93 11.77
CA ASP A 321 19.89 2.37 11.72
C ASP A 321 18.49 2.75 11.21
N THR A 322 18.23 4.06 11.16
CA THR A 322 17.13 4.62 10.35
C THR A 322 17.65 5.25 9.06
N VAL A 323 17.18 4.76 7.92
CA VAL A 323 17.48 5.30 6.59
C VAL A 323 16.26 6.01 6.02
N ARG A 324 16.43 7.26 5.55
CA ARG A 324 15.39 8.08 4.94
C ARG A 324 15.80 8.39 3.51
N ILE A 325 15.04 7.90 2.54
CA ILE A 325 15.25 8.16 1.11
C ILE A 325 13.99 8.81 0.56
N HIS A 326 14.02 10.12 0.33
CA HIS A 326 12.80 10.83 -0.07
C HIS A 326 12.97 12.02 -0.99
N ASP A 327 11.93 12.33 -1.75
CA ASP A 327 11.91 13.46 -2.68
C ASP A 327 13.04 13.42 -3.73
N ASN A 328 13.60 12.24 -4.05
CA ASN A 328 14.63 12.10 -5.08
C ASN A 328 13.99 11.87 -6.46
N LEU A 329 14.67 12.32 -7.51
CA LEU A 329 14.34 12.09 -8.91
C LEU A 329 15.43 11.23 -9.56
N VAL A 330 15.11 10.00 -9.96
CA VAL A 330 15.99 9.14 -10.77
C VAL A 330 15.37 9.05 -12.17
N ASP A 331 15.98 9.75 -13.13
CA ASP A 331 15.36 10.05 -14.43
C ASP A 331 16.36 9.88 -15.58
N ASN A 332 15.90 9.27 -16.67
CA ASN A 332 16.66 9.07 -17.89
C ASN A 332 18.01 8.36 -17.67
N CYS A 333 18.09 7.43 -16.72
CA CYS A 333 19.26 6.56 -16.59
C CYS A 333 19.28 5.57 -17.77
N ASP A 334 20.46 5.32 -18.31
CA ASP A 334 20.67 4.40 -19.43
C ASP A 334 21.71 3.34 -19.03
N ALA A 335 21.20 2.20 -18.59
CA ALA A 335 21.99 1.07 -18.14
C ALA A 335 22.11 0.05 -19.29
N GLN A 336 23.08 0.28 -20.19
CA GLN A 336 23.28 -0.59 -21.36
C GLN A 336 23.96 -1.91 -20.97
N HIS A 337 23.31 -2.75 -20.19
CA HIS A 337 23.84 -4.05 -19.77
C HIS A 337 23.58 -5.14 -20.80
N THR A 338 24.41 -6.18 -20.79
CA THR A 338 24.11 -7.44 -21.50
C THR A 338 23.25 -8.36 -20.62
N VAL A 339 23.65 -8.57 -19.36
CA VAL A 339 22.99 -9.50 -18.40
C VAL A 339 22.94 -9.00 -16.95
N SER A 340 23.48 -7.81 -16.65
CA SER A 340 23.60 -7.31 -15.27
C SER A 340 22.36 -6.58 -14.75
N ASN A 341 22.43 -6.16 -13.48
CA ASN A 341 21.33 -5.53 -12.77
C ASN A 341 21.38 -4.00 -12.85
N PHE A 342 20.20 -3.38 -12.91
CA PHE A 342 20.02 -1.96 -12.72
C PHE A 342 19.07 -1.70 -11.55
N SER A 343 19.48 -0.85 -10.61
CA SER A 343 18.63 -0.42 -9.50
C SER A 343 18.58 1.10 -9.46
N ALA A 344 17.41 1.69 -9.70
CA ALA A 344 17.28 3.14 -9.67
C ALA A 344 17.43 3.68 -8.25
N LEU A 345 16.72 3.11 -7.26
CA LEU A 345 16.81 3.49 -5.87
C LEU A 345 16.57 2.29 -4.96
N VAL A 346 17.58 1.88 -4.19
CA VAL A 346 17.45 0.76 -3.25
C VAL A 346 18.12 1.04 -1.92
N HIS A 347 17.50 0.51 -0.87
CA HIS A 347 18.13 0.21 0.41
C HIS A 347 18.30 -1.31 0.50
N ASP A 348 19.53 -1.80 0.38
CA ASP A 348 19.88 -3.23 0.36
C ASP A 348 20.92 -3.58 1.44
N PRO A 349 20.61 -3.36 2.73
CA PRO A 349 21.55 -3.51 3.82
C PRO A 349 22.10 -4.94 3.95
N PRO A 350 23.40 -5.12 4.22
CA PRO A 350 24.01 -6.44 4.42
C PRO A 350 23.62 -7.10 5.76
N ASP A 351 22.99 -6.37 6.68
CA ASP A 351 22.51 -6.83 7.98
C ASP A 351 21.24 -6.04 8.38
N THR A 352 20.71 -6.27 9.58
CA THR A 352 19.45 -5.71 10.06
C THR A 352 19.48 -4.19 10.14
N THR A 353 18.49 -3.53 9.55
CA THR A 353 18.22 -2.09 9.71
C THR A 353 17.03 -1.88 10.65
N SER A 354 17.07 -0.87 11.54
CA SER A 354 15.94 -0.58 12.44
C SER A 354 14.72 -0.03 11.71
N ALA A 355 14.93 0.88 10.74
CA ALA A 355 13.87 1.39 9.90
C ALA A 355 14.37 1.91 8.54
N ALA A 356 13.56 1.77 7.50
CA ALA A 356 13.78 2.44 6.22
C ALA A 356 12.49 3.12 5.74
N TYR A 357 12.60 4.41 5.42
CA TYR A 357 11.50 5.25 4.95
C TYR A 357 11.79 5.71 3.52
N ILE A 358 11.18 5.03 2.55
CA ILE A 358 11.33 5.31 1.12
C ILE A 358 10.06 5.98 0.61
N ARG A 359 10.08 7.31 0.48
CA ARG A 359 8.86 8.08 0.25
C ARG A 359 8.99 9.26 -0.72
N ASN A 360 7.93 9.59 -1.44
CA ASN A 360 7.88 10.74 -2.35
C ASN A 360 8.97 10.76 -3.44
N ASN A 361 9.56 9.61 -3.79
CA ASN A 361 10.55 9.56 -4.86
C ASN A 361 9.85 9.42 -6.22
N VAL A 362 10.49 9.94 -7.26
CA VAL A 362 10.06 9.79 -8.65
C VAL A 362 11.13 9.02 -9.41
N VAL A 363 10.76 7.87 -9.97
CA VAL A 363 11.64 7.01 -10.79
C VAL A 363 11.02 6.83 -12.16
N ARG A 364 11.63 7.44 -13.18
CA ARG A 364 11.02 7.45 -14.52
C ARG A 364 11.99 7.44 -15.68
N ASN A 365 11.49 7.04 -16.85
CA ASN A 365 12.22 7.08 -18.13
C ASN A 365 13.58 6.35 -18.09
N ASN A 366 13.76 5.39 -17.18
CA ASN A 366 15.01 4.65 -17.08
C ASN A 366 14.99 3.45 -18.03
N LEU A 367 16.13 3.17 -18.64
CA LEU A 367 16.31 2.11 -19.61
C LEU A 367 17.32 1.06 -19.11
N LEU A 368 16.93 -0.21 -19.16
CA LEU A 368 17.84 -1.35 -19.05
C LEU A 368 17.83 -2.14 -20.36
N SER A 369 18.96 -2.24 -21.05
CA SER A 369 19.01 -3.00 -22.32
C SER A 369 19.24 -4.50 -22.16
N GLY A 370 19.64 -4.94 -20.96
CA GLY A 370 20.07 -6.33 -20.70
C GLY A 370 18.97 -7.24 -20.18
N THR A 371 19.33 -8.52 -19.98
CA THR A 371 18.39 -9.55 -19.50
C THR A 371 18.41 -9.80 -17.98
N GLY A 372 19.05 -8.91 -17.22
CA GLY A 372 19.18 -9.03 -15.77
C GLY A 372 17.94 -8.58 -15.00
N VAL A 373 18.16 -8.06 -13.79
CA VAL A 373 17.09 -7.54 -12.93
C VAL A 373 17.10 -6.01 -12.91
N ALA A 374 15.94 -5.41 -13.18
CA ALA A 374 15.68 -3.99 -12.96
C ALA A 374 14.87 -3.80 -11.67
N THR A 375 15.34 -2.97 -10.75
CA THR A 375 14.57 -2.58 -9.54
C THR A 375 14.41 -1.07 -9.52
N MET A 376 13.18 -0.57 -9.61
CA MET A 376 12.95 0.88 -9.61
C MET A 376 13.06 1.43 -8.19
N ILE A 377 12.30 0.87 -7.25
CA ILE A 377 12.37 1.21 -5.83
C ILE A 377 12.37 -0.05 -4.98
N GLY A 378 13.23 -0.12 -3.95
CA GLY A 378 13.21 -1.25 -3.03
C GLY A 378 13.83 -1.04 -1.67
N GLY A 379 13.24 -1.66 -0.65
CA GLY A 379 13.88 -1.95 0.63
C GLY A 379 14.03 -3.45 0.78
N ILE A 380 15.24 -3.97 0.59
CA ILE A 380 15.53 -5.40 0.44
C ILE A 380 16.29 -5.90 1.69
N GLY A 381 16.18 -7.18 2.03
CA GLY A 381 16.86 -7.74 3.20
C GLY A 381 16.07 -7.54 4.50
N THR A 382 16.77 -7.49 5.64
CA THR A 382 16.15 -7.44 6.97
C THR A 382 15.99 -6.01 7.46
N ILE A 383 14.76 -5.49 7.43
CA ILE A 383 14.44 -4.12 7.84
C ILE A 383 13.28 -4.18 8.83
N ALA A 384 13.53 -3.89 10.11
CA ALA A 384 12.52 -4.10 11.15
C ALA A 384 11.23 -3.29 10.90
N ASN A 385 11.34 -2.08 10.35
CA ASN A 385 10.20 -1.27 9.90
C ASN A 385 10.48 -0.67 8.51
N LEU A 386 9.82 -1.17 7.48
CA LEU A 386 9.95 -0.72 6.11
C LEU A 386 8.69 0.02 5.67
N GLN A 387 8.84 1.27 5.25
CA GLN A 387 7.80 2.04 4.59
C GLN A 387 8.19 2.37 3.15
N ILE A 388 7.35 1.99 2.19
CA ILE A 388 7.42 2.38 0.79
C ILE A 388 6.15 3.16 0.48
N ARG A 389 6.21 4.49 0.46
CA ARG A 389 5.00 5.31 0.44
C ARG A 389 5.04 6.47 -0.53
N SER A 390 3.93 6.75 -1.21
CA SER A 390 3.78 7.98 -2.01
C SER A 390 4.84 8.15 -3.11
N ASN A 391 5.42 7.06 -3.61
CA ASN A 391 6.38 7.11 -4.72
C ASN A 391 5.66 7.06 -6.07
N GLN A 392 6.28 7.64 -7.10
CA GLN A 392 5.82 7.57 -8.49
C GLN A 392 6.85 6.82 -9.34
N ILE A 393 6.43 5.73 -9.99
CA ILE A 393 7.32 4.87 -10.79
C ILE A 393 6.71 4.68 -12.17
N HIS A 394 7.29 5.30 -13.20
CA HIS A 394 6.65 5.26 -14.52
C HIS A 394 7.55 5.40 -15.74
N ASN A 395 7.08 4.94 -16.90
CA ASN A 395 7.79 5.01 -18.17
C ASN A 395 9.19 4.36 -18.15
N ASN A 396 9.44 3.39 -17.25
CA ASN A 396 10.71 2.66 -17.24
C ASN A 396 10.62 1.45 -18.15
N GLN A 397 11.71 1.14 -18.85
CA GLN A 397 11.74 0.07 -19.85
C GLN A 397 12.92 -0.88 -19.66
N MET A 398 12.65 -2.16 -19.87
CA MET A 398 13.69 -3.18 -20.06
C MET A 398 13.59 -3.70 -21.49
N THR A 399 14.56 -3.39 -22.34
CA THR A 399 14.51 -3.71 -23.78
C THR A 399 15.28 -4.98 -24.14
N GLY A 400 15.83 -5.69 -23.15
CA GLY A 400 16.42 -7.01 -23.35
C GLY A 400 15.38 -8.03 -23.84
N SER A 401 15.85 -9.14 -24.44
CA SER A 401 14.98 -10.22 -24.95
C SER A 401 14.21 -10.95 -23.84
N SER A 402 14.64 -10.81 -22.58
CA SER A 402 13.97 -11.32 -21.39
C SER A 402 14.42 -10.52 -20.15
N GLY A 403 13.93 -10.85 -18.96
CA GLY A 403 14.46 -10.33 -17.69
C GLY A 403 13.38 -10.10 -16.64
N THR A 404 13.76 -9.52 -15.49
CA THR A 404 12.83 -9.23 -14.38
C THR A 404 12.82 -7.75 -14.03
N MET A 405 11.66 -7.10 -14.06
CA MET A 405 11.47 -5.74 -13.57
C MET A 405 10.58 -5.73 -12.32
N ASN A 406 11.15 -5.27 -11.21
CA ASN A 406 10.43 -4.96 -9.99
C ASN A 406 10.21 -3.44 -9.92
N CYS A 407 8.98 -2.97 -10.10
CA CYS A 407 8.68 -1.55 -9.88
C CYS A 407 8.85 -1.20 -8.40
N MET A 408 8.27 -2.01 -7.51
CA MET A 408 8.49 -1.95 -6.06
C MET A 408 8.87 -3.33 -5.53
N ILE A 409 9.86 -3.39 -4.65
CA ILE A 409 10.24 -4.62 -3.94
C ILE A 409 10.41 -4.38 -2.44
N ALA A 410 9.92 -5.32 -1.63
CA ALA A 410 10.05 -5.29 -0.17
C ALA A 410 10.78 -6.53 0.38
N GLY A 411 11.42 -6.34 1.53
CA GLY A 411 12.11 -7.35 2.32
C GLY A 411 11.29 -7.86 3.51
N SER A 412 11.97 -8.24 4.60
CA SER A 412 11.36 -8.77 5.82
C SER A 412 11.03 -7.67 6.85
N GLY A 413 10.54 -8.05 8.04
CA GLY A 413 10.19 -7.13 9.13
C GLY A 413 8.72 -6.69 9.14
N ASN A 414 8.43 -5.43 9.48
CA ASN A 414 7.09 -4.84 9.35
C ASN A 414 7.04 -3.99 8.08
N VAL A 415 6.28 -4.43 7.09
CA VAL A 415 6.22 -3.79 5.77
C VAL A 415 4.91 -3.03 5.62
N GLN A 416 5.04 -1.76 5.26
CA GLN A 416 3.94 -0.90 4.86
C GLN A 416 4.22 -0.29 3.48
N CYS A 417 3.44 -0.68 2.49
CA CYS A 417 3.51 -0.23 1.11
C CYS A 417 2.18 0.41 0.73
N ASP A 418 2.14 1.74 0.64
CA ASP A 418 0.87 2.41 0.36
C ASP A 418 0.98 3.76 -0.34
N SER A 419 -0.14 4.17 -0.96
CA SER A 419 -0.26 5.46 -1.64
C SER A 419 0.72 5.62 -2.81
N ASN A 420 1.32 4.55 -3.34
CA ASN A 420 2.24 4.61 -4.47
C ASN A 420 1.47 4.58 -5.80
N ILE A 421 2.03 5.23 -6.82
CA ILE A 421 1.49 5.25 -8.18
C ILE A 421 2.52 4.64 -9.13
N VAL A 422 2.18 3.51 -9.75
CA VAL A 422 3.06 2.78 -10.67
C VAL A 422 2.38 2.64 -12.02
N TYR A 423 2.99 3.15 -13.09
CA TYR A 423 2.35 3.09 -14.41
C TYR A 423 3.27 3.12 -15.63
N ASN A 424 2.80 2.61 -16.77
CA ASN A 424 3.53 2.65 -18.05
C ASN A 424 4.94 2.06 -17.99
N ASN A 425 5.17 1.02 -17.18
CA ASN A 425 6.45 0.31 -17.15
C ASN A 425 6.36 -0.93 -18.03
N SER A 426 7.41 -1.24 -18.79
CA SER A 426 7.29 -2.27 -19.83
C SER A 426 8.56 -3.08 -20.11
N ILE A 427 8.37 -4.29 -20.61
CA ILE A 427 9.38 -5.12 -21.26
C ILE A 427 8.93 -5.35 -22.72
N PRO A 428 9.21 -4.43 -23.66
CA PRO A 428 8.50 -4.38 -24.94
C PRO A 428 9.00 -5.38 -26.00
N ASN A 429 10.23 -5.89 -25.86
CA ASN A 429 10.93 -6.60 -26.95
C ASN A 429 11.29 -8.06 -26.60
N THR A 430 10.45 -8.74 -25.82
CA THR A 430 10.75 -10.12 -25.42
C THR A 430 10.84 -11.05 -26.64
N SER A 431 11.73 -12.03 -26.60
CA SER A 431 11.95 -12.98 -27.70
C SER A 431 12.61 -14.27 -27.20
N GLY A 432 12.45 -15.36 -27.95
CA GLY A 432 13.00 -16.68 -27.58
C GLY A 432 12.21 -17.39 -26.47
N GLY A 433 12.83 -18.42 -25.88
CA GLY A 433 12.17 -19.31 -24.91
C GLY A 433 12.32 -18.92 -23.43
N THR A 434 13.07 -17.87 -23.11
CA THR A 434 13.30 -17.43 -21.73
C THR A 434 12.17 -16.54 -21.23
N GLY A 435 11.65 -16.81 -20.03
CA GLY A 435 10.55 -16.05 -19.43
C GLY A 435 10.95 -14.65 -19.01
N SER A 436 9.98 -13.73 -19.06
CA SER A 436 10.12 -12.37 -18.53
C SER A 436 9.16 -12.12 -17.38
N THR A 437 9.49 -11.19 -16.50
CA THR A 437 8.69 -10.92 -15.31
C THR A 437 8.60 -9.43 -15.04
N LEU A 438 7.38 -8.95 -14.80
CA LEU A 438 7.12 -7.55 -14.45
C LEU A 438 6.14 -7.47 -13.29
N TYR A 439 6.56 -6.82 -12.20
CA TYR A 439 5.73 -6.63 -11.00
C TYR A 439 5.53 -5.16 -10.70
N GLY A 440 4.29 -4.77 -10.39
CA GLY A 440 3.99 -3.48 -9.77
C GLY A 440 4.51 -3.44 -8.33
N TYR A 441 4.14 -4.45 -7.54
CA TYR A 441 4.67 -4.72 -6.21
C TYR A 441 5.10 -6.18 -6.06
N TYR A 442 6.26 -6.41 -5.45
CA TYR A 442 6.78 -7.74 -5.18
C TYR A 442 7.34 -7.89 -3.76
N ASN A 443 6.99 -8.96 -3.08
CA ASN A 443 7.59 -9.35 -1.81
C ASN A 443 7.76 -10.86 -1.68
N ASN A 444 8.99 -11.28 -1.35
CA ASN A 444 9.37 -12.64 -0.96
C ASN A 444 10.28 -12.65 0.28
N GLY A 445 10.31 -11.53 1.02
CA GLY A 445 11.13 -11.37 2.23
C GLY A 445 10.50 -11.97 3.48
N SER A 446 9.27 -12.48 3.41
CA SER A 446 8.57 -13.12 4.54
C SER A 446 8.47 -12.23 5.79
N PRO A 447 7.89 -11.02 5.69
CA PRO A 447 7.73 -10.11 6.82
C PRO A 447 6.81 -10.66 7.92
N PHE A 448 6.88 -10.08 9.13
CA PHE A 448 5.92 -10.35 10.21
C PHE A 448 4.55 -9.78 9.87
N THR A 449 4.52 -8.53 9.40
CA THR A 449 3.32 -7.87 8.92
C THR A 449 3.55 -7.27 7.54
N GLU A 450 2.58 -7.43 6.65
CA GLU A 450 2.63 -6.88 5.29
C GLU A 450 1.33 -6.16 4.97
N LYS A 451 1.41 -4.84 4.85
CA LYS A 451 0.28 -3.99 4.46
C LYS A 451 0.55 -3.41 3.09
N VAL A 452 -0.22 -3.81 2.08
CA VAL A 452 -0.18 -3.28 0.71
C VAL A 452 -1.50 -2.58 0.47
N GLN A 453 -1.55 -1.27 0.66
CA GLN A 453 -2.82 -0.53 0.73
C GLN A 453 -2.84 0.71 -0.14
N ASN A 454 -4.00 1.14 -0.66
CA ASN A 454 -4.13 2.44 -1.34
C ASN A 454 -3.14 2.66 -2.51
N ASN A 455 -2.62 1.60 -3.15
CA ASN A 455 -1.72 1.75 -4.30
C ASN A 455 -2.53 1.79 -5.60
N THR A 456 -2.08 2.61 -6.54
CA THR A 456 -2.60 2.67 -7.91
C THR A 456 -1.55 2.10 -8.86
N ILE A 457 -1.82 0.94 -9.46
CA ILE A 457 -0.88 0.21 -10.30
C ILE A 457 -1.55 -0.05 -11.65
N TYR A 458 -1.01 0.50 -12.73
CA TYR A 458 -1.61 0.30 -14.03
C TYR A 458 -0.67 0.30 -15.23
N ASN A 459 -1.14 -0.10 -16.40
CA ASN A 459 -0.38 -0.08 -17.66
C ASN A 459 1.00 -0.76 -17.54
N LEU A 460 1.03 -1.98 -17.00
CA LEU A 460 2.23 -2.81 -16.91
C LEU A 460 2.19 -3.81 -18.05
N THR A 461 3.19 -3.77 -18.94
CA THR A 461 3.13 -4.53 -20.19
C THR A 461 4.40 -5.33 -20.48
N ILE A 462 4.26 -6.62 -20.75
CA ILE A 462 5.28 -7.41 -21.43
C ILE A 462 4.82 -7.71 -22.85
N ALA A 463 5.61 -7.30 -23.84
CA ALA A 463 5.31 -7.48 -25.27
C ALA A 463 6.50 -8.08 -26.03
N GLY A 464 6.35 -8.27 -27.34
CA GLY A 464 7.35 -8.88 -28.22
C GLY A 464 6.85 -10.17 -28.87
N THR A 465 7.76 -11.12 -29.08
CA THR A 465 7.51 -12.43 -29.72
C THR A 465 8.04 -13.60 -28.86
N GLY A 466 8.19 -13.40 -27.54
CA GLY A 466 8.63 -14.44 -26.62
C GLY A 466 7.65 -15.61 -26.57
N THR A 467 8.17 -16.84 -26.56
CA THR A 467 7.38 -18.08 -26.56
C THR A 467 7.36 -18.78 -25.20
N SER A 468 7.90 -18.13 -24.16
CA SER A 468 8.06 -18.77 -22.85
C SER A 468 6.74 -18.95 -22.11
N PHE A 469 6.61 -20.10 -21.47
CA PHE A 469 5.49 -20.43 -20.59
C PHE A 469 5.63 -19.86 -19.17
N SER A 470 6.80 -19.34 -18.79
CA SER A 470 7.03 -18.74 -17.47
C SER A 470 6.94 -17.22 -17.44
N THR A 471 6.56 -16.59 -18.56
CA THR A 471 6.36 -15.14 -18.60
C THR A 471 5.20 -14.73 -17.69
N MET A 472 5.42 -13.71 -16.85
CA MET A 472 4.45 -13.27 -15.86
C MET A 472 4.41 -11.75 -15.72
N THR A 473 3.21 -11.18 -15.68
CA THR A 473 3.00 -9.80 -15.23
C THR A 473 2.00 -9.78 -14.09
N ALA A 474 2.33 -9.11 -12.98
CA ALA A 474 1.41 -8.99 -11.86
C ALA A 474 1.35 -7.56 -11.32
N GLY A 475 0.15 -7.09 -10.99
CA GLY A 475 -0.02 -5.82 -10.27
C GLY A 475 0.62 -5.92 -8.88
N ILE A 476 0.11 -6.83 -8.06
CA ILE A 476 0.60 -7.10 -6.70
C ILE A 476 0.95 -8.58 -6.56
N ARG A 477 2.17 -8.88 -6.13
CA ARG A 477 2.63 -10.25 -5.86
C ARG A 477 3.28 -10.36 -4.47
N SER A 478 2.50 -10.87 -3.52
CA SER A 478 2.94 -11.17 -2.15
C SER A 478 3.12 -12.68 -1.98
N ILE A 479 4.34 -13.17 -2.19
CA ILE A 479 4.68 -14.59 -2.05
C ILE A 479 5.60 -14.79 -0.85
N VAL A 480 5.03 -15.10 0.31
CA VAL A 480 5.82 -15.33 1.53
C VAL A 480 5.87 -16.83 1.85
N THR A 481 6.83 -17.22 2.69
CA THR A 481 7.05 -18.60 3.12
C THR A 481 6.87 -18.80 4.64
N SER A 482 6.49 -17.74 5.38
CA SER A 482 6.41 -17.72 6.85
C SER A 482 5.02 -17.35 7.39
N ASN A 483 4.96 -17.14 8.70
CA ASN A 483 3.82 -16.71 9.50
C ASN A 483 3.48 -15.21 9.36
N THR A 484 3.45 -14.69 8.14
CA THR A 484 3.09 -13.29 7.86
C THR A 484 1.60 -13.02 8.08
N SER A 485 1.25 -11.92 8.73
CA SER A 485 -0.09 -11.32 8.66
C SER A 485 -0.15 -10.30 7.52
N LYS A 486 -1.09 -10.48 6.59
CA LYS A 486 -1.21 -9.71 5.35
C LYS A 486 -2.50 -8.91 5.31
N THR A 487 -2.40 -7.68 4.82
CA THR A 487 -3.52 -6.80 4.50
C THR A 487 -3.27 -6.21 3.13
N ILE A 488 -4.01 -6.67 2.13
CA ILE A 488 -3.97 -6.15 0.76
C ILE A 488 -5.32 -5.48 0.50
N SER A 489 -5.39 -4.16 0.66
CA SER A 489 -6.68 -3.46 0.60
C SER A 489 -6.66 -2.14 -0.13
N ASP A 490 -7.82 -1.69 -0.60
CA ASP A 490 -7.96 -0.34 -1.16
C ASP A 490 -7.04 -0.08 -2.38
N ASN A 491 -6.56 -1.13 -3.06
CA ASN A 491 -5.69 -0.97 -4.23
C ASN A 491 -6.51 -0.90 -5.51
N LEU A 492 -6.08 -0.04 -6.43
CA LEU A 492 -6.58 0.06 -7.79
C LEU A 492 -5.55 -0.58 -8.73
N VAL A 493 -5.91 -1.69 -9.37
CA VAL A 493 -5.03 -2.45 -10.27
C VAL A 493 -5.69 -2.64 -11.62
N HIS A 494 -5.11 -2.08 -12.70
CA HIS A 494 -5.67 -2.25 -14.04
C HIS A 494 -4.67 -2.10 -15.20
N GLY A 495 -5.05 -2.45 -16.43
CA GLY A 495 -4.16 -2.35 -17.59
C GLY A 495 -2.90 -3.21 -17.45
N ILE A 496 -3.04 -4.42 -16.91
CA ILE A 496 -1.92 -5.36 -16.73
C ILE A 496 -1.96 -6.34 -17.89
N SER A 497 -0.86 -6.44 -18.65
CA SER A 497 -0.83 -7.30 -19.82
C SER A 497 0.50 -7.99 -20.08
N SER A 498 0.42 -9.14 -20.75
CA SER A 498 1.58 -9.92 -21.19
C SER A 498 1.26 -10.69 -22.47
N ILE A 499 2.32 -11.07 -23.17
CA ILE A 499 2.29 -12.17 -24.13
C ILE A 499 2.75 -13.48 -23.45
N GLY A 500 2.19 -14.62 -23.87
CA GLY A 500 2.58 -15.94 -23.38
C GLY A 500 2.22 -16.23 -21.91
N GLY A 501 2.85 -17.26 -21.33
CA GLY A 501 2.58 -17.72 -19.97
C GLY A 501 1.53 -18.84 -19.87
N LEU A 502 1.93 -20.02 -19.40
CA LEU A 502 1.02 -21.08 -18.97
C LEU A 502 0.69 -20.94 -17.49
N PHE A 503 -0.35 -21.65 -17.04
CA PHE A 503 -0.66 -21.80 -15.63
C PHE A 503 0.57 -22.19 -14.80
N PHE A 504 0.98 -21.27 -13.91
CA PHE A 504 2.06 -21.31 -12.92
C PHE A 504 3.38 -22.01 -13.34
N PRO A 505 4.50 -21.27 -13.47
CA PRO A 505 4.76 -19.96 -12.86
C PRO A 505 4.40 -18.73 -13.74
N GLY A 506 3.75 -18.91 -14.90
CA GLY A 506 3.39 -17.81 -15.82
C GLY A 506 1.95 -17.29 -15.68
N GLY A 507 1.64 -16.23 -16.43
CA GLY A 507 0.29 -15.64 -16.54
C GLY A 507 0.22 -14.15 -16.24
N VAL A 508 -0.99 -13.59 -16.30
CA VAL A 508 -1.26 -12.19 -15.98
C VAL A 508 -2.19 -12.11 -14.78
N PHE A 509 -1.82 -11.30 -13.78
CA PHE A 509 -2.51 -11.30 -12.49
C PHE A 509 -2.76 -9.88 -11.99
N GLY A 510 -3.96 -9.61 -11.46
CA GLY A 510 -4.20 -8.42 -10.65
C GLY A 510 -3.46 -8.54 -9.31
N ILE A 511 -3.88 -9.50 -8.50
CA ILE A 511 -3.29 -9.80 -7.19
C ILE A 511 -2.92 -11.28 -7.09
N ILE A 512 -1.71 -11.55 -6.57
CA ILE A 512 -1.25 -12.89 -6.17
C ILE A 512 -0.88 -12.85 -4.68
N SER A 513 -1.41 -13.80 -3.91
CA SER A 513 -1.01 -14.01 -2.51
C SER A 513 -0.78 -15.50 -2.19
N THR A 514 0.27 -15.79 -1.43
CA THR A 514 0.58 -17.16 -0.96
C THR A 514 0.97 -17.17 0.50
N ALA A 515 0.75 -18.29 1.19
CA ALA A 515 1.01 -18.50 2.62
C ALA A 515 0.43 -17.39 3.53
N GLY A 516 0.91 -17.32 4.77
CA GLY A 516 0.46 -16.37 5.78
C GLY A 516 -0.51 -16.97 6.79
N ILE A 517 -0.51 -16.40 8.00
CA ILE A 517 -1.34 -16.85 9.12
C ILE A 517 -2.69 -16.14 9.22
N ASP A 518 -2.77 -14.93 8.68
CA ASP A 518 -3.96 -14.08 8.61
C ASP A 518 -3.84 -13.21 7.36
N THR A 519 -4.44 -13.62 6.26
CA THR A 519 -4.37 -12.97 4.95
C THR A 519 -5.72 -12.33 4.63
N LYS A 520 -5.76 -11.00 4.61
CA LYS A 520 -6.96 -10.21 4.30
C LYS A 520 -6.78 -9.49 2.96
N ILE A 521 -7.69 -9.73 2.02
CA ILE A 521 -7.71 -9.10 0.68
C ILE A 521 -9.08 -8.45 0.48
N PHE A 522 -9.17 -7.12 0.56
CA PHE A 522 -10.47 -6.46 0.56
C PHE A 522 -10.48 -5.06 -0.02
N ARG A 523 -11.62 -4.62 -0.56
CA ARG A 523 -11.77 -3.29 -1.16
C ARG A 523 -10.76 -2.99 -2.26
N ASN A 524 -10.29 -4.02 -2.95
CA ASN A 524 -9.47 -3.83 -4.15
C ASN A 524 -10.39 -3.73 -5.37
N ARG A 525 -10.03 -2.84 -6.30
CA ARG A 525 -10.69 -2.67 -7.59
C ARG A 525 -9.74 -3.14 -8.68
N ILE A 526 -10.10 -4.24 -9.34
CA ILE A 526 -9.23 -4.99 -10.26
C ILE A 526 -9.94 -5.14 -11.59
N TYR A 527 -9.37 -4.59 -12.67
CA TYR A 527 -9.94 -4.71 -14.02
C TYR A 527 -8.90 -4.59 -15.11
N ASP A 528 -9.27 -4.82 -16.37
CA ASP A 528 -8.38 -4.70 -17.54
C ASP A 528 -7.09 -5.52 -17.35
N ILE A 529 -7.27 -6.82 -17.10
CA ILE A 529 -6.19 -7.79 -16.93
C ILE A 529 -6.21 -8.72 -18.13
N THR A 530 -5.24 -8.59 -19.03
CA THR A 530 -5.30 -9.24 -20.34
C THR A 530 -4.03 -10.03 -20.68
N ASN A 531 -4.19 -11.31 -21.01
CA ASN A 531 -3.12 -12.14 -21.56
C ASN A 531 -3.34 -12.39 -23.06
N PHE A 532 -2.38 -11.99 -23.89
CA PHE A 532 -2.45 -12.15 -25.34
C PHE A 532 -1.83 -13.45 -25.87
N GLY A 533 -1.32 -14.33 -25.00
CA GLY A 533 -0.75 -15.63 -25.39
C GLY A 533 -1.79 -16.68 -25.77
N GLU A 534 -1.43 -17.59 -26.68
CA GLU A 534 -2.34 -18.64 -27.18
C GLU A 534 -2.71 -19.71 -26.13
N GLN A 535 -1.94 -19.83 -25.05
CA GLN A 535 -2.32 -20.58 -23.84
C GLN A 535 -2.33 -19.70 -22.60
N GLY A 536 -2.51 -18.40 -22.81
CA GLY A 536 -2.43 -17.38 -21.77
C GLY A 536 -3.48 -17.61 -20.68
N HIS A 537 -3.08 -17.38 -19.44
CA HIS A 537 -3.99 -17.31 -18.30
C HIS A 537 -4.02 -15.89 -17.72
N SER A 538 -5.21 -15.48 -17.29
CA SER A 538 -5.48 -14.19 -16.64
C SER A 538 -6.31 -14.37 -15.38
N TYR A 539 -5.90 -13.70 -14.29
CA TYR A 539 -6.54 -13.78 -12.99
C TYR A 539 -6.79 -12.39 -12.40
N GLY A 540 -7.98 -12.16 -11.85
CA GLY A 540 -8.22 -10.98 -11.01
C GLY A 540 -7.47 -11.10 -9.67
N CYS A 541 -7.86 -12.08 -8.85
CA CYS A 541 -7.24 -12.40 -7.58
C CYS A 541 -6.90 -13.89 -7.48
N TYR A 542 -5.63 -14.20 -7.25
CA TYR A 542 -5.12 -15.57 -7.16
C TYR A 542 -4.46 -15.83 -5.81
N VAL A 543 -5.06 -16.71 -5.00
CA VAL A 543 -4.54 -17.07 -3.68
C VAL A 543 -4.32 -18.58 -3.60
N THR A 544 -3.07 -18.98 -3.31
CA THR A 544 -2.70 -20.41 -3.40
C THR A 544 -2.59 -21.13 -2.07
N SER A 545 -2.51 -20.40 -0.96
CA SER A 545 -2.15 -20.96 0.34
C SER A 545 -2.30 -19.93 1.47
N GLY A 546 -2.35 -20.42 2.72
CA GLY A 546 -2.50 -19.65 3.96
C GLY A 546 -3.32 -20.43 5.00
N THR A 547 -3.28 -20.04 6.28
CA THR A 547 -4.05 -20.73 7.35
C THR A 547 -5.33 -20.01 7.76
N ALA A 548 -5.39 -18.68 7.67
CA ALA A 548 -6.65 -17.93 7.78
C ALA A 548 -6.69 -16.91 6.65
N ILE A 549 -7.66 -17.06 5.76
CA ILE A 549 -7.78 -16.27 4.53
C ILE A 549 -9.15 -15.62 4.52
N SER A 550 -9.21 -14.31 4.26
CA SER A 550 -10.45 -13.59 4.03
C SER A 550 -10.33 -12.72 2.78
N ILE A 551 -11.19 -12.97 1.80
CA ILE A 551 -11.31 -12.21 0.55
C ILE A 551 -12.70 -11.57 0.54
N HIS A 552 -12.81 -10.26 0.65
CA HIS A 552 -14.13 -9.62 0.77
C HIS A 552 -14.23 -8.21 0.22
N ASN A 553 -15.42 -7.75 -0.12
CA ASN A 553 -15.66 -6.40 -0.65
C ASN A 553 -14.75 -6.02 -1.82
N ASN A 554 -14.34 -6.97 -2.68
CA ASN A 554 -13.53 -6.64 -3.86
C ASN A 554 -14.43 -6.49 -5.09
N PHE A 555 -14.09 -5.53 -5.95
CA PHE A 555 -14.63 -5.40 -7.29
C PHE A 555 -13.64 -5.99 -8.30
N VAL A 556 -14.08 -7.00 -9.05
CA VAL A 556 -13.24 -7.68 -10.04
C VAL A 556 -14.01 -7.79 -11.35
N SER A 557 -13.49 -7.20 -12.42
CA SER A 557 -14.10 -7.32 -13.74
C SER A 557 -13.09 -7.27 -14.89
N ASP A 558 -13.56 -7.39 -16.13
CA ASP A 558 -12.75 -7.17 -17.35
C ASP A 558 -11.42 -7.95 -17.40
N ILE A 559 -11.46 -9.22 -17.00
CA ILE A 559 -10.33 -10.15 -17.09
C ILE A 559 -10.42 -10.91 -18.41
N LYS A 560 -9.37 -10.91 -19.24
CA LYS A 560 -9.43 -11.40 -20.63
C LYS A 560 -8.23 -12.26 -21.00
N ALA A 561 -8.47 -13.19 -21.93
CA ALA A 561 -7.41 -13.95 -22.59
C ALA A 561 -7.80 -14.25 -24.05
N PRO A 562 -7.86 -13.21 -24.93
CA PRO A 562 -8.55 -13.27 -26.23
C PRO A 562 -8.00 -14.31 -27.20
N ASN A 563 -6.73 -14.70 -27.07
CA ASN A 563 -6.11 -15.69 -27.95
C ASN A 563 -6.02 -17.07 -27.31
N SER A 564 -6.41 -17.22 -26.03
CA SER A 564 -6.16 -18.44 -25.28
C SER A 564 -7.09 -19.57 -25.72
N TYR A 565 -6.52 -20.74 -25.98
CA TYR A 565 -7.24 -22.00 -26.13
C TYR A 565 -7.18 -22.84 -24.84
N SER A 566 -6.81 -22.25 -23.69
CA SER A 566 -6.88 -22.97 -22.40
C SER A 566 -8.32 -23.14 -21.92
N SER A 567 -8.65 -24.33 -21.42
CA SER A 567 -10.00 -24.68 -20.95
C SER A 567 -10.42 -23.96 -19.65
N ILE A 568 -9.47 -23.30 -18.98
CA ILE A 568 -9.66 -22.43 -17.81
C ILE A 568 -8.70 -21.24 -17.90
N ALA A 569 -8.84 -20.44 -18.96
CA ALA A 569 -7.94 -19.33 -19.27
C ALA A 569 -8.17 -18.10 -18.39
N VAL A 570 -9.44 -17.78 -18.09
CA VAL A 570 -9.83 -16.53 -17.40
C VAL A 570 -10.50 -16.85 -16.08
N ILE A 571 -9.99 -16.29 -14.98
CA ILE A 571 -10.56 -16.49 -13.65
C ILE A 571 -10.68 -15.17 -12.88
N GLY A 572 -11.85 -14.90 -12.30
CA GLY A 572 -12.07 -13.72 -11.46
C GLY A 572 -11.34 -13.84 -10.13
N ILE A 573 -11.80 -14.73 -9.26
CA ILE A 573 -11.17 -15.07 -7.99
C ILE A 573 -10.84 -16.57 -7.98
N SER A 574 -9.61 -16.92 -7.58
CA SER A 574 -9.18 -18.31 -7.43
C SER A 574 -8.53 -18.53 -6.07
N MET A 575 -8.97 -19.58 -5.37
CA MET A 575 -8.50 -20.00 -4.05
C MET A 575 -8.13 -21.49 -4.08
N THR A 576 -6.83 -21.79 -4.03
CA THR A 576 -6.32 -23.16 -4.26
C THR A 576 -5.52 -23.76 -3.11
N SER A 577 -5.77 -23.33 -1.86
CA SER A 577 -5.03 -23.79 -0.69
C SER A 577 -5.17 -25.30 -0.46
N PRO A 578 -4.06 -26.06 -0.37
CA PRO A 578 -4.08 -27.46 0.06
C PRO A 578 -3.80 -27.63 1.56
N PHE A 579 -3.72 -26.56 2.35
CA PHE A 579 -3.22 -26.61 3.74
C PHE A 579 -4.27 -27.12 4.73
N ALA A 580 -3.89 -28.10 5.55
CA ALA A 580 -4.72 -28.59 6.65
C ALA A 580 -4.96 -27.51 7.72
N PHE A 581 -6.13 -27.55 8.35
CA PHE A 581 -6.62 -26.56 9.33
C PHE A 581 -6.68 -25.13 8.80
N SER A 582 -6.64 -24.93 7.49
CA SER A 582 -6.81 -23.60 6.90
C SER A 582 -8.28 -23.24 6.75
N SER A 583 -8.61 -21.97 7.03
CA SER A 583 -9.94 -21.40 6.83
C SER A 583 -9.92 -20.38 5.70
N VAL A 584 -10.96 -20.41 4.86
CA VAL A 584 -11.12 -19.57 3.68
C VAL A 584 -12.49 -18.93 3.74
N LYS A 585 -12.52 -17.61 3.92
CA LYS A 585 -13.74 -16.79 3.97
C LYS A 585 -13.81 -15.94 2.72
N ILE A 586 -14.81 -16.14 1.89
CA ILE A 586 -15.04 -15.34 0.68
C ILE A 586 -16.41 -14.71 0.82
N TYR A 587 -16.43 -13.41 1.13
CA TYR A 587 -17.67 -12.70 1.46
C TYR A 587 -17.86 -11.44 0.64
N TYR A 588 -19.08 -11.11 0.25
CA TYR A 588 -19.37 -9.76 -0.27
C TYR A 588 -18.45 -9.33 -1.43
N ASN A 589 -17.98 -10.23 -2.29
CA ASN A 589 -17.24 -9.82 -3.49
C ASN A 589 -18.22 -9.66 -4.66
N SER A 590 -17.93 -8.72 -5.56
CA SER A 590 -18.63 -8.58 -6.84
C SER A 590 -17.66 -8.89 -7.98
N VAL A 591 -17.93 -9.98 -8.70
CA VAL A 591 -17.14 -10.47 -9.83
C VAL A 591 -18.01 -10.46 -11.08
N TYR A 592 -17.52 -9.86 -12.16
CA TYR A 592 -18.18 -9.86 -13.46
C TYR A 592 -17.19 -10.15 -14.60
N LEU A 593 -17.41 -11.23 -15.33
CA LEU A 593 -16.58 -11.62 -16.47
C LEU A 593 -17.42 -11.66 -17.76
N ASN A 594 -16.88 -11.13 -18.84
CA ASN A 594 -17.49 -11.15 -20.19
C ASN A 594 -16.42 -11.44 -21.26
N ALA A 595 -15.53 -12.39 -20.98
CA ALA A 595 -14.39 -12.69 -21.82
C ALA A 595 -14.75 -13.60 -22.99
N SER A 596 -13.91 -13.58 -24.02
CA SER A 596 -13.91 -14.57 -25.10
C SER A 596 -12.47 -15.02 -25.36
N GLY A 597 -12.31 -16.18 -25.99
CA GLY A 597 -11.01 -16.68 -26.41
C GLY A 597 -11.11 -17.54 -27.67
N ALA A 598 -10.12 -18.41 -27.86
CA ALA A 598 -10.04 -19.30 -29.01
C ALA A 598 -10.94 -20.55 -28.86
N PHE A 599 -10.72 -21.54 -29.72
CA PHE A 599 -11.64 -22.67 -29.96
C PHE A 599 -11.88 -23.60 -28.74
N THR A 600 -10.95 -23.74 -27.79
CA THR A 600 -11.14 -24.52 -26.54
C THR A 600 -11.19 -23.66 -25.27
N PHE A 601 -11.45 -22.36 -25.42
CA PHE A 601 -11.46 -21.39 -24.32
C PHE A 601 -12.49 -21.71 -23.23
N GLY A 602 -12.11 -21.54 -21.97
CA GLY A 602 -13.04 -21.54 -20.85
C GLY A 602 -12.67 -20.55 -19.75
N SER A 603 -13.63 -20.27 -18.87
CA SER A 603 -13.55 -19.23 -17.84
C SER A 603 -14.21 -19.67 -16.53
N SER A 604 -13.89 -19.00 -15.43
CA SER A 604 -14.56 -19.18 -14.13
C SER A 604 -14.67 -17.87 -13.34
N GLY A 605 -15.86 -17.51 -12.88
CA GLY A 605 -16.02 -16.35 -11.98
C GLY A 605 -15.27 -16.57 -10.66
N LEU A 606 -15.53 -17.72 -10.03
CA LEU A 606 -14.88 -18.21 -8.83
C LEU A 606 -14.35 -19.63 -9.07
N GLN A 607 -13.10 -19.90 -8.67
CA GLN A 607 -12.54 -21.26 -8.69
C GLN A 607 -11.99 -21.65 -7.31
N ILE A 608 -12.45 -22.78 -6.78
CA ILE A 608 -12.01 -23.30 -5.47
C ILE A 608 -11.48 -24.74 -5.58
N THR A 609 -10.39 -25.04 -4.87
CA THR A 609 -9.93 -26.42 -4.69
C THR A 609 -10.79 -27.19 -3.67
N SER A 610 -11.30 -28.34 -4.09
CA SER A 610 -12.03 -29.29 -3.25
C SER A 610 -11.10 -30.15 -2.39
N SER A 611 -11.57 -30.58 -1.23
CA SER A 611 -10.87 -31.51 -0.33
C SER A 611 -11.83 -32.49 0.33
N GLN A 612 -11.37 -33.73 0.55
CA GLN A 612 -12.07 -34.76 1.34
C GLN A 612 -11.93 -34.53 2.85
N ILE A 613 -10.93 -33.75 3.26
CA ILE A 613 -10.66 -33.40 4.65
C ILE A 613 -11.35 -32.06 4.92
N SER A 614 -12.35 -32.05 5.80
CA SER A 614 -13.18 -30.86 6.07
C SER A 614 -12.41 -29.68 6.65
N THR A 615 -11.32 -29.94 7.37
CA THR A 615 -10.44 -28.91 7.96
C THR A 615 -9.39 -28.40 6.99
N THR A 616 -9.21 -28.99 5.81
CA THR A 616 -8.26 -28.50 4.79
C THR A 616 -8.96 -27.48 3.91
N ALA A 617 -8.56 -26.22 4.01
CA ALA A 617 -9.16 -25.10 3.29
C ALA A 617 -10.68 -25.08 3.43
N THR A 618 -11.17 -25.09 4.67
CA THR A 618 -12.59 -24.97 5.00
C THR A 618 -13.13 -23.67 4.42
N LEU A 619 -13.99 -23.78 3.43
CA LEU A 619 -14.59 -22.68 2.67
C LEU A 619 -15.91 -22.26 3.31
N ASP A 620 -15.97 -21.02 3.77
CA ASP A 620 -17.21 -20.30 4.08
C ASP A 620 -17.43 -19.25 2.98
N LEU A 621 -18.44 -19.49 2.13
CA LEU A 621 -18.77 -18.68 0.96
C LEU A 621 -20.14 -18.02 1.18
N ARG A 622 -20.19 -16.70 1.37
CA ARG A 622 -21.45 -16.00 1.63
C ARG A 622 -21.58 -14.63 0.99
N ASN A 623 -22.79 -14.25 0.59
CA ASN A 623 -23.10 -12.90 0.14
C ASN A 623 -22.24 -12.41 -1.05
N ASN A 624 -21.78 -13.28 -1.96
CA ASN A 624 -21.02 -12.84 -3.14
C ASN A 624 -21.92 -12.70 -4.36
N ILE A 625 -21.62 -11.74 -5.24
CA ILE A 625 -22.15 -11.67 -6.60
C ILE A 625 -21.08 -12.20 -7.56
N ILE A 626 -21.35 -13.33 -8.21
CA ILE A 626 -20.44 -13.97 -9.18
C ILE A 626 -21.17 -14.13 -10.51
N ILE A 627 -20.83 -13.26 -11.46
CA ILE A 627 -21.41 -13.23 -12.81
C ILE A 627 -20.33 -13.60 -13.83
N ASN A 628 -20.63 -14.58 -14.68
CA ASN A 628 -19.76 -14.97 -15.78
C ASN A 628 -20.56 -15.11 -17.09
N GLU A 629 -20.54 -14.03 -17.87
CA GLU A 629 -21.14 -13.90 -19.21
C GLU A 629 -20.09 -14.13 -20.32
N SER A 630 -18.97 -14.78 -19.98
CA SER A 630 -17.95 -15.10 -20.96
C SER A 630 -18.48 -16.07 -22.02
N THR A 631 -18.02 -15.93 -23.26
CA THR A 631 -18.35 -16.87 -24.35
C THR A 631 -17.36 -18.03 -24.36
N PRO A 632 -17.79 -19.29 -24.18
CA PRO A 632 -16.90 -20.46 -24.26
C PRO A 632 -16.40 -20.68 -25.70
N GLY A 633 -15.30 -21.43 -25.84
CA GLY A 633 -14.74 -21.79 -27.14
C GLY A 633 -15.70 -22.61 -28.02
N THR A 634 -15.56 -22.47 -29.34
CA THR A 634 -16.46 -23.09 -30.33
C THR A 634 -16.32 -24.62 -30.45
N VAL A 635 -15.23 -25.20 -29.94
CA VAL A 635 -14.95 -26.66 -29.98
C VAL A 635 -15.17 -27.29 -28.61
N SER A 636 -14.63 -26.69 -27.55
CA SER A 636 -14.81 -27.13 -26.17
C SER A 636 -14.51 -25.99 -25.19
N GLY A 637 -14.55 -26.30 -23.89
CA GLY A 637 -14.38 -25.31 -22.83
C GLY A 637 -15.71 -24.98 -22.16
N LEU A 638 -15.63 -24.42 -20.96
CA LEU A 638 -16.79 -24.13 -20.13
C LEU A 638 -16.69 -22.71 -19.61
N THR A 639 -17.79 -21.97 -19.69
CA THR A 639 -18.03 -20.76 -18.91
C THR A 639 -18.75 -21.16 -17.63
N VAL A 640 -18.15 -20.88 -16.47
CA VAL A 640 -18.70 -21.31 -15.17
C VAL A 640 -18.75 -20.14 -14.20
N ALA A 641 -19.87 -19.91 -13.50
CA ALA A 641 -19.88 -18.91 -12.42
C ALA A 641 -19.04 -19.39 -11.23
N TYR A 642 -19.36 -20.54 -10.64
CA TYR A 642 -18.60 -21.16 -9.55
C TYR A 642 -18.06 -22.56 -9.92
N ARG A 643 -16.74 -22.69 -10.00
CA ARG A 643 -16.05 -23.95 -10.32
C ARG A 643 -15.36 -24.53 -9.09
N ARG A 644 -15.49 -25.86 -8.93
CA ARG A 644 -14.70 -26.65 -7.97
C ARG A 644 -13.76 -27.61 -8.69
N SER A 645 -12.68 -28.02 -8.03
CA SER A 645 -11.66 -28.90 -8.64
C SER A 645 -12.04 -30.38 -8.67
N SER A 646 -13.00 -30.80 -7.84
CA SER A 646 -13.58 -32.15 -7.82
C SER A 646 -14.94 -32.16 -7.10
N LEU A 647 -15.66 -33.28 -7.19
CA LEU A 647 -16.95 -33.56 -6.52
C LEU A 647 -16.96 -33.53 -4.97
N TYR A 648 -15.81 -33.36 -4.30
CA TYR A 648 -15.79 -33.35 -2.83
C TYR A 648 -16.32 -32.04 -2.24
N LEU A 649 -17.21 -32.17 -1.25
CA LEU A 649 -17.83 -31.06 -0.53
C LEU A 649 -17.42 -30.97 0.94
N ASN A 650 -16.55 -31.87 1.44
CA ASN A 650 -16.21 -31.93 2.85
C ASN A 650 -15.61 -30.61 3.38
N ASN A 651 -14.79 -29.93 2.56
CA ASN A 651 -14.24 -28.61 2.90
C ASN A 651 -15.14 -27.44 2.48
N PHE A 652 -16.30 -27.68 1.89
CA PHE A 652 -17.30 -26.64 1.69
C PHE A 652 -18.15 -26.59 2.96
N ASP A 653 -18.09 -25.51 3.73
CA ASP A 653 -18.75 -25.44 5.03
C ASP A 653 -20.28 -25.34 4.85
N ASN A 654 -21.04 -25.99 5.73
CA ASN A 654 -22.50 -26.01 5.72
C ASN A 654 -23.13 -24.63 5.95
N VAL A 655 -22.37 -23.70 6.51
CA VAL A 655 -22.83 -22.31 6.73
C VAL A 655 -22.83 -21.46 5.46
N SER A 656 -22.25 -21.95 4.36
CA SER A 656 -22.16 -21.21 3.09
C SER A 656 -23.55 -21.05 2.45
N ASP A 657 -23.89 -19.81 2.11
CA ASP A 657 -25.24 -19.43 1.68
C ASP A 657 -25.33 -17.98 1.13
N TYR A 658 -26.49 -17.59 0.58
CA TYR A 658 -26.77 -16.22 0.10
C TYR A 658 -25.80 -15.72 -1.00
N ASN A 659 -25.33 -16.60 -1.88
CA ASN A 659 -24.54 -16.18 -3.05
C ASN A 659 -25.44 -15.98 -4.27
N LEU A 660 -25.10 -15.02 -5.12
CA LEU A 660 -25.70 -14.83 -6.43
C LEU A 660 -24.77 -15.40 -7.49
N LEU A 661 -25.23 -16.44 -8.18
CA LEU A 661 -24.50 -17.07 -9.29
C LEU A 661 -25.26 -16.84 -10.60
N LYS A 662 -24.61 -16.23 -11.58
CA LYS A 662 -25.24 -15.91 -12.86
C LYS A 662 -24.32 -16.17 -14.04
N VAL A 663 -24.92 -16.66 -15.11
CA VAL A 663 -24.34 -16.74 -16.46
C VAL A 663 -25.34 -16.22 -17.47
N ASP A 664 -24.86 -15.82 -18.65
CA ASP A 664 -25.72 -15.51 -19.78
C ASP A 664 -26.10 -16.80 -20.52
N SER A 665 -27.39 -16.97 -20.81
CA SER A 665 -27.91 -18.04 -21.68
C SER A 665 -27.42 -19.45 -21.32
N ALA A 666 -27.75 -19.91 -20.11
CA ALA A 666 -27.32 -21.20 -19.57
C ALA A 666 -27.54 -22.36 -20.56
N SER A 667 -26.51 -23.18 -20.72
CA SER A 667 -26.45 -24.29 -21.69
C SER A 667 -25.41 -25.31 -21.25
N THR A 668 -25.15 -26.37 -22.02
CA THR A 668 -24.29 -27.48 -21.57
C THR A 668 -22.83 -27.08 -21.35
N ASN A 669 -22.40 -25.95 -21.93
CA ASN A 669 -21.07 -25.37 -21.75
C ASN A 669 -21.07 -23.98 -21.09
N VAL A 670 -22.23 -23.50 -20.64
CA VAL A 670 -22.40 -22.25 -19.89
C VAL A 670 -23.20 -22.52 -18.62
N LEU A 671 -22.53 -22.56 -17.47
CA LEU A 671 -23.00 -23.23 -16.25
C LEU A 671 -22.90 -22.32 -15.02
N LEU A 672 -23.87 -22.42 -14.10
CA LEU A 672 -23.75 -21.78 -12.79
C LEU A 672 -22.68 -22.49 -11.96
N TYR A 673 -22.61 -23.81 -12.04
CA TYR A 673 -21.69 -24.63 -11.28
C TYR A 673 -21.12 -25.80 -12.07
N HIS A 674 -19.85 -26.12 -11.80
CA HIS A 674 -19.19 -27.32 -12.32
C HIS A 674 -18.07 -27.79 -11.37
N ASP A 675 -17.98 -29.09 -11.13
CA ASP A 675 -16.94 -29.68 -10.26
C ASP A 675 -16.06 -30.75 -10.91
N GLY A 676 -16.12 -30.86 -12.23
CA GLY A 676 -15.46 -31.90 -13.01
C GLY A 676 -16.30 -33.16 -13.21
N THR A 677 -17.41 -33.33 -12.48
CA THR A 677 -18.35 -34.45 -12.63
C THR A 677 -19.78 -33.97 -12.80
N TYR A 678 -20.28 -33.18 -11.86
CA TYR A 678 -21.62 -32.62 -11.86
C TYR A 678 -21.61 -31.17 -12.37
N SER A 679 -22.72 -30.78 -12.99
CA SER A 679 -22.92 -29.45 -13.56
C SER A 679 -24.33 -28.97 -13.24
N ALA A 680 -24.51 -27.66 -13.06
CA ALA A 680 -25.80 -27.02 -12.88
C ALA A 680 -25.99 -25.88 -13.89
N GLN A 681 -27.13 -25.90 -14.59
CA GLN A 681 -27.60 -24.82 -15.47
C GLN A 681 -28.58 -23.90 -14.75
N THR A 682 -29.23 -24.41 -13.70
CA THR A 682 -30.18 -23.69 -12.86
C THR A 682 -29.72 -23.60 -11.42
N ILE A 683 -30.27 -22.64 -10.67
CA ILE A 683 -29.93 -22.48 -9.26
C ILE A 683 -30.44 -23.66 -8.41
N ASP A 684 -31.57 -24.28 -8.78
CA ASP A 684 -32.14 -25.42 -8.04
C ASP A 684 -31.31 -26.69 -8.20
N GLU A 685 -30.74 -26.94 -9.39
CA GLU A 685 -29.77 -28.00 -9.61
C GLU A 685 -28.52 -27.79 -8.76
N TYR A 686 -28.01 -26.55 -8.71
CA TYR A 686 -26.86 -26.21 -7.89
C TYR A 686 -27.13 -26.51 -6.41
N LYS A 687 -28.25 -26.01 -5.87
CA LYS A 687 -28.68 -26.27 -4.48
C LYS A 687 -28.81 -27.76 -4.17
N THR A 688 -29.31 -28.53 -5.13
CA THR A 688 -29.41 -29.99 -4.98
C THR A 688 -28.05 -30.65 -4.88
N ILE A 689 -27.10 -30.26 -5.73
CA ILE A 689 -25.74 -30.83 -5.76
C ILE A 689 -24.98 -30.53 -4.45
N VAL A 690 -25.11 -29.31 -3.92
CA VAL A 690 -24.31 -28.86 -2.76
C VAL A 690 -25.01 -28.99 -1.41
N SER A 691 -26.24 -29.52 -1.39
CA SER A 691 -27.07 -29.71 -0.20
C SER A 691 -26.28 -30.27 1.00
N PRO A 692 -26.48 -29.74 2.22
CA PRO A 692 -27.50 -28.77 2.64
C PRO A 692 -27.11 -27.29 2.49
N ARG A 693 -26.06 -26.97 1.71
CA ARG A 693 -25.53 -25.60 1.56
C ARG A 693 -26.37 -24.76 0.58
N GLU A 694 -26.16 -23.45 0.57
CA GLU A 694 -26.62 -22.54 -0.49
C GLU A 694 -28.15 -22.45 -0.64
N THR A 695 -28.89 -22.73 0.43
CA THR A 695 -30.36 -22.78 0.41
C THR A 695 -31.03 -21.47 -0.04
N HIS A 696 -30.45 -20.33 0.30
CA HIS A 696 -30.93 -18.99 -0.02
C HIS A 696 -30.16 -18.33 -1.17
N SER A 697 -29.22 -19.03 -1.80
CA SER A 697 -28.51 -18.55 -2.99
C SER A 697 -29.44 -18.39 -4.19
N LYS A 698 -29.12 -17.45 -5.07
CA LYS A 698 -30.02 -16.99 -6.15
C LYS A 698 -29.31 -16.90 -7.50
N SER A 699 -30.10 -16.83 -8.57
CA SER A 699 -29.65 -16.48 -9.91
C SER A 699 -30.60 -15.46 -10.50
N LEU A 700 -30.14 -14.22 -10.65
CA LEU A 700 -30.91 -13.09 -11.15
C LEU A 700 -29.98 -12.10 -11.86
N ASP A 701 -30.56 -11.21 -12.66
CA ASP A 701 -29.80 -10.18 -13.37
C ASP A 701 -29.43 -9.04 -12.42
N VAL A 702 -28.18 -8.59 -12.47
CA VAL A 702 -27.68 -7.47 -11.65
C VAL A 702 -27.16 -6.39 -12.58
N THR A 703 -27.57 -5.15 -12.33
CA THR A 703 -27.04 -3.99 -13.05
C THR A 703 -25.99 -3.29 -12.20
N PHE A 704 -24.80 -3.11 -12.78
CA PHE A 704 -23.69 -2.35 -12.20
C PHE A 704 -23.51 -1.03 -12.93
N GLN A 705 -22.95 -0.03 -12.25
CA GLN A 705 -22.67 1.28 -12.85
C GLN A 705 -21.76 1.19 -14.08
N ASN A 706 -20.61 0.50 -13.98
CA ASN A 706 -19.71 0.31 -15.11
C ASN A 706 -18.76 -0.89 -14.93
N THR A 707 -19.09 -2.01 -15.57
CA THR A 707 -18.30 -3.24 -15.52
C THR A 707 -16.96 -3.15 -16.27
N ALA A 708 -16.79 -2.22 -17.22
CA ALA A 708 -15.53 -2.08 -17.96
C ALA A 708 -14.40 -1.46 -17.11
N THR A 709 -14.76 -0.78 -16.01
CA THR A 709 -13.78 -0.18 -15.09
C THR A 709 -13.86 -0.76 -13.68
N ALA A 710 -14.59 -1.85 -13.47
CA ALA A 710 -14.93 -2.38 -12.14
C ALA A 710 -15.57 -1.33 -11.20
N ASP A 711 -16.40 -0.43 -11.75
CA ASP A 711 -17.33 0.36 -10.94
C ASP A 711 -18.59 -0.48 -10.70
N MET A 712 -18.54 -1.33 -9.68
CA MET A 712 -19.54 -2.37 -9.44
C MET A 712 -20.51 -2.01 -8.31
N HIS A 713 -20.71 -0.70 -8.07
CA HIS A 713 -21.86 -0.24 -7.29
C HIS A 713 -23.14 -0.64 -8.04
N LEU A 714 -24.16 -1.06 -7.29
CA LEU A 714 -25.46 -1.43 -7.82
C LEU A 714 -26.11 -0.21 -8.48
N ALA A 715 -26.80 -0.45 -9.59
CA ALA A 715 -27.45 0.58 -10.37
C ALA A 715 -28.83 0.11 -10.87
N GLY A 716 -29.61 1.06 -11.39
CA GLY A 716 -30.91 0.75 -11.98
C GLY A 716 -31.86 0.05 -11.01
N SER A 717 -32.52 -1.00 -11.47
CA SER A 717 -33.48 -1.78 -10.67
C SER A 717 -32.84 -2.64 -9.58
N SER A 718 -31.52 -2.83 -9.60
CA SER A 718 -30.81 -3.57 -8.54
C SER A 718 -30.67 -2.76 -7.25
N VAL A 719 -30.81 -1.43 -7.31
CA VAL A 719 -30.85 -0.58 -6.12
C VAL A 719 -32.23 -0.68 -5.47
N GLY A 720 -32.28 -1.14 -4.21
CA GLY A 720 -33.52 -1.39 -3.46
C GLY A 720 -34.12 -2.77 -3.70
N ASP A 721 -33.47 -3.62 -4.49
CA ASP A 721 -34.00 -4.95 -4.83
C ASP A 721 -33.97 -5.88 -3.61
N ILE A 722 -35.14 -6.24 -3.10
CA ILE A 722 -35.30 -7.16 -1.97
C ILE A 722 -34.69 -8.54 -2.26
N ASP A 723 -34.57 -8.91 -3.54
CA ASP A 723 -33.95 -10.17 -3.90
C ASP A 723 -32.43 -10.17 -3.72
N LEU A 724 -31.80 -9.00 -3.57
CA LEU A 724 -30.38 -8.85 -3.28
C LEU A 724 -30.06 -8.76 -1.78
N VAL A 725 -31.03 -9.01 -0.89
CA VAL A 725 -30.77 -9.11 0.55
C VAL A 725 -29.93 -10.34 0.88
N GLY A 726 -28.81 -10.12 1.57
CA GLY A 726 -27.89 -11.11 2.08
C GLY A 726 -28.03 -11.36 3.59
N MET A 727 -27.11 -12.16 4.12
CA MET A 727 -27.05 -12.50 5.54
C MET A 727 -26.07 -11.59 6.30
N PRO A 728 -26.47 -10.90 7.39
CA PRO A 728 -25.55 -10.14 8.23
C PRO A 728 -24.38 -11.00 8.76
N LEU A 729 -23.14 -10.53 8.57
CA LEU A 729 -21.94 -11.22 9.03
C LEU A 729 -21.17 -10.38 10.07
N SER A 730 -20.96 -10.94 11.25
CA SER A 730 -20.19 -10.27 12.31
C SER A 730 -18.75 -9.98 11.86
N GLY A 731 -18.30 -8.74 12.07
CA GLY A 731 -16.96 -8.29 11.67
C GLY A 731 -16.86 -7.70 10.25
N TYR A 732 -17.96 -7.67 9.50
CA TYR A 732 -18.05 -7.13 8.14
C TYR A 732 -19.15 -6.06 8.06
N SER A 733 -19.02 -4.99 8.84
CA SER A 733 -20.06 -3.95 8.99
C SER A 733 -20.02 -2.86 7.94
N ALA A 734 -19.02 -2.86 7.07
CA ALA A 734 -18.87 -1.87 5.99
C ALA A 734 -18.57 -2.58 4.67
N ASP A 735 -18.88 -1.92 3.56
CA ASP A 735 -18.80 -2.43 2.20
C ASP A 735 -17.50 -1.99 1.48
N TYR A 736 -17.54 -1.76 0.17
CA TYR A 736 -16.40 -1.33 -0.66
C TYR A 736 -15.94 0.12 -0.39
N ASP A 737 -16.84 1.07 -0.21
CA ASP A 737 -16.51 2.50 -0.05
C ASP A 737 -16.65 3.00 1.39
N LEU A 738 -16.85 2.05 2.32
CA LEU A 738 -16.98 2.23 3.76
C LEU A 738 -18.38 2.66 4.21
N ASP A 739 -19.37 2.51 3.34
CA ASP A 739 -20.77 2.63 3.73
C ASP A 739 -21.17 1.48 4.67
N ASN A 740 -21.94 1.84 5.70
CA ASN A 740 -22.36 0.89 6.72
C ASN A 740 -23.37 -0.08 6.13
N ARG A 741 -23.06 -1.38 6.25
CA ARG A 741 -24.00 -2.44 5.91
C ARG A 741 -25.21 -2.40 6.81
N ASN A 742 -26.39 -2.63 6.23
CA ASN A 742 -27.60 -2.75 7.03
C ASN A 742 -27.44 -3.93 8.02
N PRO A 743 -27.73 -3.74 9.32
CA PRO A 743 -27.50 -4.77 10.33
C PRO A 743 -28.44 -5.98 10.22
N MET A 744 -29.53 -5.87 9.46
CA MET A 744 -30.52 -6.92 9.26
C MET A 744 -30.61 -7.37 7.80
N PHE A 745 -30.46 -6.45 6.85
CA PHE A 745 -30.69 -6.68 5.43
C PHE A 745 -29.55 -6.13 4.54
N PRO A 746 -28.30 -6.56 4.74
CA PRO A 746 -27.19 -6.09 3.91
C PRO A 746 -27.38 -6.55 2.47
N TYR A 747 -26.78 -5.86 1.49
CA TYR A 747 -26.75 -6.37 0.12
C TYR A 747 -25.79 -7.55 -0.01
N ILE A 748 -26.14 -8.50 -0.88
CA ILE A 748 -25.19 -9.44 -1.49
C ILE A 748 -24.24 -8.63 -2.38
N GLY A 749 -22.95 -8.95 -2.36
CA GLY A 749 -21.93 -8.28 -3.15
C GLY A 749 -21.17 -7.20 -2.36
N ALA A 750 -20.25 -6.55 -3.05
CA ALA A 750 -19.28 -5.62 -2.44
C ALA A 750 -19.85 -4.22 -2.15
N ASP A 751 -21.06 -3.92 -2.62
CA ASP A 751 -21.73 -2.62 -2.48
C ASP A 751 -22.81 -2.68 -1.39
N GLU A 752 -23.18 -1.51 -0.88
CA GLU A 752 -24.33 -1.30 -0.01
C GLU A 752 -25.04 0.00 -0.40
N SER A 753 -26.37 0.00 -0.37
CA SER A 753 -27.18 1.20 -0.59
C SER A 753 -28.16 1.43 0.56
N SER A 754 -28.45 2.68 0.87
CA SER A 754 -29.51 3.05 1.83
C SER A 754 -30.93 2.87 1.28
N ALA A 755 -31.08 2.40 0.03
CA ALA A 755 -32.35 2.33 -0.68
C ALA A 755 -33.34 1.28 -0.15
N PHE A 756 -32.93 0.38 0.76
CA PHE A 756 -33.89 -0.54 1.38
C PHE A 756 -34.84 0.21 2.32
N ILE A 757 -36.09 0.36 1.89
CA ILE A 757 -37.20 0.79 2.75
C ILE A 757 -37.99 -0.47 3.12
N ILE A 758 -38.02 -0.82 4.41
CA ILE A 758 -38.83 -1.94 4.89
C ILE A 758 -40.28 -1.48 4.97
N PRO A 759 -41.24 -2.19 4.34
CA PRO A 759 -42.64 -1.81 4.42
C PRO A 759 -43.17 -1.77 5.85
N LYS A 760 -43.83 -0.67 6.20
CA LYS A 760 -44.36 -0.41 7.54
C LYS A 760 -45.88 -0.53 7.58
N LEU A 761 -46.37 -1.47 8.39
CA LEU A 761 -47.77 -1.58 8.75
C LEU A 761 -48.05 -0.83 10.05
N ASN A 762 -48.80 0.26 9.97
CA ASN A 762 -49.28 1.01 11.13
C ASN A 762 -50.72 0.61 11.41
N LEU A 763 -50.97 -0.03 12.55
CA LEU A 763 -52.32 -0.38 12.99
C LEU A 763 -52.77 0.53 14.11
N THR A 764 -54.05 0.89 14.07
CA THR A 764 -54.78 1.43 15.22
C THR A 764 -55.90 0.45 15.57
N LEU A 765 -55.95 0.01 16.82
CA LEU A 765 -56.94 -0.94 17.32
C LEU A 765 -57.18 -0.76 18.82
N ASN A 766 -58.31 -1.26 19.29
CA ASN A 766 -58.67 -1.26 20.70
C ASN A 766 -59.13 -2.67 21.13
N LEU A 767 -58.97 -2.99 22.41
CA LEU A 767 -59.40 -4.26 23.00
C LEU A 767 -60.60 -4.00 23.92
N GLN A 768 -61.56 -4.93 23.97
CA GLN A 768 -62.84 -4.68 24.67
C GLN A 768 -62.68 -4.45 26.17
N ALA A 769 -61.87 -5.26 26.85
CA ALA A 769 -61.70 -5.22 28.30
C ALA A 769 -60.37 -4.60 28.73
N CYS A 770 -59.31 -4.82 27.96
CA CYS A 770 -57.96 -4.37 28.27
C CYS A 770 -57.70 -2.97 27.72
N SER A 771 -57.33 -2.02 28.58
CA SER A 771 -56.76 -0.75 28.11
C SER A 771 -55.42 -1.05 27.40
N PRO A 772 -55.17 -0.55 26.18
CA PRO A 772 -54.02 -0.96 25.35
C PRO A 772 -52.63 -0.57 25.91
N ASN A 773 -52.57 -0.03 27.13
CA ASN A 773 -51.34 0.35 27.80
C ASN A 773 -50.61 -0.91 28.28
N GLN A 774 -49.70 -1.45 27.45
CA GLN A 774 -48.64 -2.43 27.79
C GLN A 774 -48.85 -3.90 27.38
N ASP A 775 -49.75 -4.21 26.44
CA ASP A 775 -49.83 -5.56 25.88
C ASP A 775 -49.29 -5.66 24.45
N THR A 776 -48.90 -6.87 24.07
CA THR A 776 -48.39 -7.19 22.74
C THR A 776 -49.47 -7.80 21.87
N VAL A 777 -49.56 -7.34 20.63
CA VAL A 777 -50.36 -7.99 19.58
C VAL A 777 -49.45 -8.52 18.48
N ARG A 778 -49.94 -9.54 17.78
CA ARG A 778 -49.28 -10.11 16.61
C ARG A 778 -50.11 -9.83 15.38
N ALA A 779 -49.51 -9.14 14.41
CA ALA A 779 -50.09 -8.95 13.09
C ALA A 779 -49.59 -10.06 12.16
N TYR A 780 -50.48 -10.58 11.31
CA TYR A 780 -50.17 -11.43 10.18
C TYR A 780 -50.62 -10.74 8.90
N LEU A 781 -49.74 -10.76 7.90
CA LEU A 781 -50.06 -10.40 6.53
C LEU A 781 -50.46 -11.66 5.78
N ARG A 782 -51.63 -11.70 5.18
CA ARG A 782 -52.13 -12.86 4.42
C ARG A 782 -52.55 -12.46 3.02
N ASN A 783 -52.36 -13.36 2.05
CA ASN A 783 -52.85 -13.16 0.68
C ASN A 783 -54.36 -12.83 0.68
N ALA A 784 -54.82 -11.97 -0.23
CA ALA A 784 -56.24 -11.67 -0.41
C ALA A 784 -57.04 -12.76 -1.15
N THR A 785 -56.38 -13.82 -1.61
CA THR A 785 -56.99 -14.94 -2.33
C THR A 785 -56.84 -16.25 -1.58
N SER A 786 -57.88 -17.09 -1.59
CA SER A 786 -57.85 -18.44 -1.01
C SER A 786 -56.66 -19.24 -1.56
N PRO A 787 -55.87 -19.93 -0.71
CA PRO A 787 -56.12 -20.30 0.68
C PRO A 787 -55.64 -19.28 1.73
N PHE A 788 -55.49 -18.00 1.38
CA PHE A 788 -55.10 -16.90 2.28
C PHE A 788 -53.82 -17.21 3.07
N ALA A 789 -52.82 -17.75 2.35
CA ALA A 789 -51.54 -18.13 2.92
C ALA A 789 -50.89 -16.95 3.64
N LYS A 790 -50.25 -17.24 4.77
CA LYS A 790 -49.48 -16.26 5.52
C LYS A 790 -48.25 -15.83 4.70
N VAL A 791 -48.12 -14.53 4.47
CA VAL A 791 -47.02 -13.87 3.75
C VAL A 791 -45.97 -13.39 4.73
N ASP A 792 -46.40 -12.76 5.83
CA ASP A 792 -45.51 -12.21 6.83
C ASP A 792 -46.17 -12.15 8.22
N SER A 793 -45.39 -11.90 9.26
CA SER A 793 -45.91 -11.64 10.60
C SER A 793 -44.93 -10.88 11.48
N ALA A 794 -45.44 -10.01 12.34
CA ALA A 794 -44.64 -9.28 13.31
C ALA A 794 -45.40 -9.15 14.64
N LYS A 795 -44.66 -8.93 15.74
CA LYS A 795 -45.19 -8.78 17.10
C LYS A 795 -44.72 -7.43 17.67
N GLY A 796 -45.60 -6.68 18.29
CA GLY A 796 -45.34 -5.32 18.75
C GLY A 796 -46.20 -4.95 19.95
N TYR A 797 -45.73 -3.98 20.74
CA TYR A 797 -46.49 -3.42 21.86
C TYR A 797 -47.49 -2.40 21.34
N LEU A 798 -48.71 -2.44 21.88
CA LEU A 798 -49.67 -1.36 21.71
C LEU A 798 -49.23 -0.15 22.54
N SER A 799 -49.28 1.01 21.91
CA SER A 799 -49.14 2.29 22.60
C SER A 799 -50.40 2.61 23.41
N PRO A 800 -50.34 3.63 24.30
CA PRO A 800 -51.52 4.02 25.07
C PRO A 800 -52.72 4.52 24.28
N SER A 801 -52.53 4.83 22.99
CA SER A 801 -53.57 5.26 22.07
C SER A 801 -53.99 4.14 21.10
N GLY A 802 -53.68 2.87 21.41
CA GLY A 802 -54.06 1.73 20.56
C GLY A 802 -53.28 1.59 19.25
N THR A 803 -52.20 2.38 19.07
CA THR A 803 -51.38 2.34 17.85
C THR A 803 -50.16 1.43 17.98
N VAL A 804 -49.77 0.76 16.90
CA VAL A 804 -48.56 -0.08 16.78
C VAL A 804 -48.03 -0.08 15.35
N THR A 805 -46.71 -0.10 15.18
CA THR A 805 -46.05 -0.20 13.87
C THR A 805 -45.30 -1.53 13.75
N PHE A 806 -45.46 -2.21 12.62
CA PHE A 806 -44.78 -3.45 12.28
C PHE A 806 -43.94 -3.29 11.02
N ASP A 807 -42.76 -3.88 11.03
CA ASP A 807 -41.92 -4.04 9.85
C ASP A 807 -42.25 -5.38 9.16
N LEU A 808 -42.68 -5.34 7.89
CA LEU A 808 -43.11 -6.50 7.11
C LEU A 808 -42.31 -6.60 5.80
N ILE A 809 -41.26 -7.43 5.81
CA ILE A 809 -40.26 -7.57 4.77
C ILE A 809 -40.85 -8.16 3.47
N ASN A 810 -41.86 -9.03 3.59
CA ASN A 810 -42.46 -9.71 2.44
C ASN A 810 -43.69 -8.97 1.87
N ALA A 811 -43.98 -7.75 2.34
CA ALA A 811 -45.07 -6.95 1.81
C ALA A 811 -44.68 -6.31 0.48
N VAL A 812 -45.58 -6.35 -0.50
CA VAL A 812 -45.35 -5.78 -1.84
C VAL A 812 -46.35 -4.65 -2.07
N ASN A 813 -45.86 -3.50 -2.55
CA ASN A 813 -46.71 -2.37 -2.92
C ASN A 813 -47.74 -2.76 -3.99
N GLY A 814 -48.98 -2.29 -3.83
CA GLY A 814 -50.07 -2.56 -4.79
C GLY A 814 -50.67 -3.97 -4.76
N VAL A 815 -50.17 -4.88 -3.91
CA VAL A 815 -50.78 -6.19 -3.67
C VAL A 815 -51.79 -6.09 -2.53
N ASN A 816 -53.00 -6.64 -2.72
CA ASN A 816 -54.02 -6.70 -1.68
C ASN A 816 -53.69 -7.80 -0.66
N TYR A 817 -53.73 -7.44 0.62
CA TYR A 817 -53.54 -8.35 1.74
C TYR A 817 -54.68 -8.24 2.76
N TYR A 818 -55.00 -9.35 3.41
CA TYR A 818 -55.74 -9.30 4.67
C TYR A 818 -54.77 -9.08 5.83
N LEU A 819 -55.17 -8.18 6.73
CA LEU A 819 -54.46 -7.91 7.98
C LEU A 819 -55.16 -8.68 9.07
N VAL A 820 -54.43 -9.55 9.77
CA VAL A 820 -54.99 -10.37 10.84
C VAL A 820 -54.28 -10.04 12.12
N VAL A 821 -55.03 -9.66 13.15
CA VAL A 821 -54.48 -9.36 14.47
C VAL A 821 -54.90 -10.43 15.46
N LYS A 822 -53.91 -10.97 16.17
CA LYS A 822 -54.10 -11.83 17.34
C LYS A 822 -53.57 -11.14 18.59
N HIS A 823 -54.29 -11.32 19.68
CA HIS A 823 -53.91 -10.94 21.03
C HIS A 823 -54.07 -12.16 21.96
N ARG A 824 -53.50 -12.14 23.16
CA ARG A 824 -53.44 -13.34 24.02
C ARG A 824 -54.81 -13.86 24.45
N ASN A 825 -55.81 -12.99 24.58
CA ASN A 825 -57.11 -13.31 25.17
C ASN A 825 -58.29 -12.70 24.39
N SER A 826 -58.07 -12.39 23.11
CA SER A 826 -59.08 -11.77 22.25
C SER A 826 -59.24 -12.52 20.95
N ILE A 827 -60.44 -12.44 20.39
CA ILE A 827 -60.78 -13.08 19.12
C ILE A 827 -59.87 -12.54 18.01
N GLU A 828 -59.29 -13.46 17.25
CA GLU A 828 -58.55 -13.15 16.03
C GLU A 828 -59.42 -12.33 15.09
N THR A 829 -58.96 -11.12 14.76
CA THR A 829 -59.74 -10.17 13.96
C THR A 829 -59.05 -9.92 12.62
N TRP A 830 -59.81 -10.08 11.54
CA TRP A 830 -59.37 -9.86 10.16
C TRP A 830 -59.84 -8.48 9.66
N SER A 831 -59.04 -7.81 8.85
CA SER A 831 -59.42 -6.56 8.17
C SER A 831 -60.64 -6.75 7.26
N LYS A 832 -61.27 -5.65 6.88
CA LYS A 832 -62.48 -5.63 6.06
C LYS A 832 -62.35 -6.41 4.75
N PRO A 833 -63.48 -6.86 4.15
CA PRO A 833 -63.47 -7.54 2.86
C PRO A 833 -62.80 -6.70 1.75
N GLY A 834 -62.03 -7.36 0.89
CA GLY A 834 -61.35 -6.73 -0.25
C GLY A 834 -59.85 -6.54 -0.09
N GLY A 835 -59.33 -6.64 1.14
CA GLY A 835 -57.91 -6.48 1.44
C GLY A 835 -57.41 -5.03 1.37
N GLU A 836 -56.17 -4.84 1.77
CA GLU A 836 -55.50 -3.55 1.89
C GLU A 836 -54.13 -3.58 1.19
N VAL A 837 -53.67 -2.42 0.70
CA VAL A 837 -52.46 -2.31 -0.12
C VAL A 837 -51.41 -1.42 0.51
N PHE A 838 -50.15 -1.85 0.47
CA PHE A 838 -49.03 -0.96 0.74
C PHE A 838 -48.89 0.04 -0.41
N VAL A 839 -48.67 1.31 -0.05
CA VAL A 839 -48.33 2.39 -0.97
C VAL A 839 -47.06 3.06 -0.46
N SER A 840 -46.01 3.07 -1.30
CA SER A 840 -44.70 3.62 -0.93
C SER A 840 -44.17 3.00 0.37
N ASP A 841 -44.27 1.68 0.48
CA ASP A 841 -43.77 0.88 1.61
C ASP A 841 -44.43 1.26 2.94
N SER A 842 -45.67 1.74 2.89
CA SER A 842 -46.48 1.98 4.07
C SER A 842 -47.93 1.58 3.87
N LEU A 843 -48.51 0.97 4.91
CA LEU A 843 -49.93 0.73 5.04
C LEU A 843 -50.36 1.21 6.42
N SER A 844 -51.37 2.07 6.49
CA SER A 844 -52.00 2.48 7.74
C SER A 844 -53.44 1.98 7.76
N TYR A 845 -53.82 1.26 8.82
CA TYR A 845 -55.17 0.71 8.96
C TYR A 845 -55.71 0.93 10.37
N ASP A 846 -56.92 1.46 10.45
CA ASP A 846 -57.58 1.79 11.72
C ASP A 846 -58.86 0.97 11.89
N PHE A 847 -58.77 -0.03 12.78
CA PHE A 847 -59.90 -0.90 13.16
C PHE A 847 -60.95 -0.16 14.00
N THR A 848 -60.57 0.93 14.70
CA THR A 848 -61.44 1.56 15.72
C THR A 848 -62.52 2.46 15.13
N SER A 849 -62.40 2.82 13.85
CA SER A 849 -63.26 3.81 13.20
C SER A 849 -64.68 3.34 12.86
N SER A 850 -64.87 2.04 12.61
CA SER A 850 -66.17 1.43 12.30
C SER A 850 -66.12 -0.09 12.49
N SER A 851 -67.22 -0.72 12.92
CA SER A 851 -67.31 -2.19 12.93
C SER A 851 -67.01 -2.80 11.56
N SER A 852 -67.37 -2.10 10.48
CA SER A 852 -67.10 -2.54 9.10
C SER A 852 -65.62 -2.63 8.72
N GLN A 853 -64.71 -2.12 9.56
CA GLN A 853 -63.26 -2.33 9.40
C GLN A 853 -62.80 -3.74 9.80
N ALA A 854 -63.67 -4.56 10.37
CA ALA A 854 -63.42 -5.99 10.55
C ALA A 854 -64.25 -6.82 9.56
N PHE A 855 -63.69 -7.94 9.13
CA PHE A 855 -64.44 -8.91 8.34
C PHE A 855 -65.71 -9.36 9.08
N GLY A 856 -66.85 -9.38 8.40
CA GLY A 856 -68.14 -9.70 9.03
C GLY A 856 -68.63 -8.67 10.06
N SER A 857 -68.01 -7.50 10.17
CA SER A 857 -68.25 -6.52 11.24
C SER A 857 -68.03 -7.07 12.66
N ASN A 858 -67.05 -7.97 12.82
CA ASN A 858 -66.81 -8.74 14.04
C ASN A 858 -66.08 -7.94 15.14
N MET A 859 -66.65 -6.81 15.57
CA MET A 859 -66.13 -5.95 16.64
C MET A 859 -67.27 -5.34 17.46
N ILE A 860 -66.97 -4.96 18.71
CA ILE A 860 -67.92 -4.32 19.63
C ILE A 860 -67.59 -2.85 19.82
N LEU A 861 -68.60 -1.99 19.98
CA LEU A 861 -68.40 -0.59 20.31
C LEU A 861 -68.20 -0.42 21.83
N VAL A 862 -67.02 0.06 22.25
CA VAL A 862 -66.70 0.37 23.65
C VAL A 862 -66.42 1.86 23.78
N GLY A 863 -67.28 2.58 24.49
CA GLY A 863 -67.22 4.04 24.53
C GLY A 863 -67.49 4.65 23.15
N ALA A 864 -66.45 5.18 22.50
CA ALA A 864 -66.52 5.81 21.18
C ALA A 864 -65.74 5.06 20.09
N GLU A 865 -65.07 3.96 20.44
CA GLU A 865 -64.18 3.21 19.54
C GLU A 865 -64.66 1.77 19.37
N TYR A 866 -64.47 1.21 18.19
CA TYR A 866 -64.68 -0.21 17.95
C TYR A 866 -63.48 -1.02 18.45
N SER A 867 -63.76 -2.08 19.19
CA SER A 867 -62.79 -2.91 19.90
C SER A 867 -62.96 -4.38 19.54
N PHE A 868 -61.85 -5.12 19.60
CA PHE A 868 -61.86 -6.56 19.42
C PHE A 868 -62.49 -7.24 20.63
N TYR A 869 -63.33 -8.24 20.37
CA TYR A 869 -63.94 -9.04 21.42
C TYR A 869 -62.89 -9.79 22.22
N THR A 870 -63.01 -9.76 23.55
CA THR A 870 -62.14 -10.51 24.47
C THR A 870 -62.80 -11.81 24.92
N GLY A 871 -62.07 -12.68 25.61
CA GLY A 871 -62.59 -13.88 26.26
C GLY A 871 -62.22 -15.19 25.58
N ASP A 872 -61.57 -15.17 24.41
CA ASP A 872 -60.98 -16.37 23.81
C ASP A 872 -59.58 -16.59 24.41
N VAL A 873 -59.52 -17.22 25.59
CA VAL A 873 -58.27 -17.42 26.34
C VAL A 873 -57.53 -18.67 25.87
N ASN A 874 -58.23 -19.60 25.21
CA ASN A 874 -57.63 -20.82 24.69
C ASN A 874 -57.16 -20.69 23.21
N ASN A 875 -57.54 -19.60 22.54
CA ASN A 875 -57.22 -19.25 21.15
C ASN A 875 -57.78 -20.22 20.09
N ASP A 876 -58.94 -20.82 20.32
CA ASP A 876 -59.63 -21.69 19.36
C ASP A 876 -60.55 -20.94 18.38
N GLY A 877 -60.70 -19.63 18.57
CA GLY A 877 -61.50 -18.76 17.71
C GLY A 877 -62.97 -18.69 18.11
N ILE A 878 -63.37 -19.20 19.27
CA ILE A 878 -64.73 -19.14 19.80
C ILE A 878 -64.62 -18.67 21.26
N VAL A 879 -65.54 -17.81 21.73
CA VAL A 879 -65.68 -17.58 23.17
C VAL A 879 -66.78 -18.49 23.67
N ASP A 880 -66.45 -19.51 24.45
CA ASP A 880 -67.45 -20.46 24.98
C ASP A 880 -67.23 -20.86 26.44
N ALA A 881 -67.94 -21.91 26.87
CA ALA A 881 -67.89 -22.41 28.24
C ALA A 881 -66.48 -22.91 28.65
N ALA A 882 -65.63 -23.33 27.71
CA ALA A 882 -64.27 -23.74 27.98
C ALA A 882 -63.38 -22.55 28.37
N ASP A 883 -63.59 -21.39 27.76
CA ASP A 883 -62.91 -20.15 28.15
C ASP A 883 -63.42 -19.62 29.49
N VAL A 884 -64.74 -19.53 29.62
CA VAL A 884 -65.41 -19.10 30.86
C VAL A 884 -64.95 -19.97 32.03
N SER A 885 -64.85 -21.29 31.86
CA SER A 885 -64.38 -22.18 32.92
C SER A 885 -62.91 -21.92 33.31
N GLN A 886 -62.04 -21.57 32.36
CA GLN A 886 -60.64 -21.23 32.68
C GLN A 886 -60.56 -19.94 33.49
N ILE A 887 -61.33 -18.92 33.09
CA ILE A 887 -61.37 -17.63 33.78
C ILE A 887 -62.00 -17.79 35.17
N ASP A 888 -63.10 -18.54 35.30
CA ASP A 888 -63.77 -18.80 36.59
C ASP A 888 -62.85 -19.55 37.58
N ASN A 889 -62.11 -20.54 37.10
CA ASN A 889 -61.12 -21.25 37.91
C ASN A 889 -60.05 -20.29 38.46
N ASP A 890 -59.50 -19.41 37.60
CA ASP A 890 -58.48 -18.44 37.98
C ASP A 890 -59.03 -17.30 38.86
N ALA A 891 -60.27 -16.88 38.62
CA ALA A 891 -60.99 -15.91 39.45
C ALA A 891 -61.23 -16.45 40.87
N SER A 892 -61.59 -17.73 40.99
CA SER A 892 -61.86 -18.38 42.29
C SER A 892 -60.65 -18.42 43.23
N ILE A 893 -59.44 -18.37 42.66
CA ILE A 893 -58.16 -18.36 43.39
C ILE A 893 -57.51 -16.98 43.42
N PHE A 894 -58.15 -15.94 42.86
CA PHE A 894 -57.60 -14.60 42.69
C PHE A 894 -56.21 -14.63 42.03
N ALA A 895 -56.11 -15.36 40.91
CA ALA A 895 -54.87 -15.40 40.13
C ALA A 895 -54.43 -13.96 39.81
N SER A 896 -53.13 -13.70 39.89
CA SER A 896 -52.59 -12.34 39.74
C SER A 896 -51.30 -12.33 38.92
N GLY A 897 -51.00 -11.17 38.35
CA GLY A 897 -49.88 -10.98 37.43
C GLY A 897 -50.29 -11.12 35.97
N TYR A 898 -49.31 -11.33 35.08
CA TYR A 898 -49.55 -11.42 33.63
C TYR A 898 -50.03 -12.82 33.26
N VAL A 899 -51.34 -13.08 33.39
CA VAL A 899 -52.00 -14.34 33.04
C VAL A 899 -52.96 -14.15 31.87
N ILE A 900 -53.31 -15.23 31.16
CA ILE A 900 -54.14 -15.15 29.93
C ILE A 900 -55.62 -14.86 30.24
N THR A 901 -56.06 -15.24 31.43
CA THR A 901 -57.42 -15.12 31.97
C THR A 901 -57.74 -13.75 32.57
N ASP A 902 -56.72 -12.89 32.75
CA ASP A 902 -56.89 -11.47 33.08
C ASP A 902 -57.25 -10.73 31.77
N LEU A 903 -58.55 -10.53 31.57
CA LEU A 903 -59.12 -9.94 30.35
C LEU A 903 -59.06 -8.41 30.40
N ASN A 904 -59.25 -7.83 31.57
CA ASN A 904 -59.30 -6.39 31.76
C ASN A 904 -57.90 -5.75 31.96
N CYS A 905 -56.87 -6.58 32.12
CA CYS A 905 -55.47 -6.21 32.30
C CYS A 905 -55.18 -5.39 33.57
N ASP A 906 -55.98 -5.55 34.63
CA ASP A 906 -55.76 -4.87 35.90
C ASP A 906 -54.76 -5.58 36.83
N GLY A 907 -54.30 -6.77 36.43
CA GLY A 907 -53.31 -7.58 37.15
C GLY A 907 -53.90 -8.57 38.14
N SER A 908 -55.23 -8.70 38.21
CA SER A 908 -55.97 -9.69 38.98
C SER A 908 -57.08 -10.31 38.13
N VAL A 909 -57.27 -11.63 38.24
CA VAL A 909 -58.42 -12.30 37.65
C VAL A 909 -59.55 -12.30 38.67
N ASP A 910 -60.67 -11.67 38.35
CA ASP A 910 -61.85 -11.64 39.21
C ASP A 910 -63.19 -11.72 38.44
N ALA A 911 -64.30 -11.45 39.13
CA ALA A 911 -65.64 -11.53 38.54
C ALA A 911 -65.84 -10.54 37.38
N THR A 912 -65.02 -9.49 37.28
CA THR A 912 -65.09 -8.51 36.18
C THR A 912 -64.51 -9.05 34.88
N ASP A 913 -63.48 -9.91 34.93
CA ASP A 913 -62.98 -10.65 33.76
C ASP A 913 -64.02 -11.67 33.29
N LEU A 914 -64.58 -12.43 34.23
CA LEU A 914 -65.61 -13.42 33.96
C LEU A 914 -66.83 -12.80 33.25
N LEU A 915 -67.21 -11.59 33.65
CA LEU A 915 -68.31 -10.84 33.03
C LEU A 915 -68.08 -10.59 31.53
N TYR A 916 -66.86 -10.31 31.10
CA TYR A 916 -66.56 -10.10 29.67
C TYR A 916 -66.69 -11.41 28.88
N ALA A 917 -66.13 -12.51 29.40
CA ALA A 917 -66.24 -13.82 28.76
C ALA A 917 -67.68 -14.35 28.72
N ASP A 918 -68.43 -14.25 29.82
CA ASP A 918 -69.84 -14.68 29.89
C ASP A 918 -70.73 -13.92 28.90
N ASN A 919 -70.55 -12.59 28.81
CA ASN A 919 -71.29 -11.77 27.87
C ASN A 919 -70.96 -12.12 26.41
N ASN A 920 -69.69 -12.38 26.10
CA ASN A 920 -69.30 -12.72 24.73
C ASN A 920 -69.67 -14.17 24.38
N ALA A 921 -69.59 -15.11 25.32
CA ALA A 921 -70.03 -16.49 25.15
C ALA A 921 -71.54 -16.59 24.94
N SER A 922 -72.33 -15.85 25.72
CA SER A 922 -73.79 -15.80 25.55
C SER A 922 -74.23 -15.14 24.23
N ASN A 923 -73.39 -14.28 23.65
CA ASN A 923 -73.59 -13.69 22.34
C ASN A 923 -73.02 -14.53 21.18
N PHE A 924 -72.49 -15.73 21.46
CA PHE A 924 -71.89 -16.63 20.47
C PHE A 924 -70.79 -15.95 19.64
N VAL A 925 -69.95 -15.12 20.30
CA VAL A 925 -68.85 -14.44 19.64
C VAL A 925 -67.85 -15.48 19.12
N THR A 926 -67.53 -15.38 17.83
CA THR A 926 -66.62 -16.29 17.13
C THR A 926 -65.75 -15.52 16.15
N MET A 927 -64.62 -16.09 15.75
CA MET A 927 -63.77 -15.57 14.68
C MET A 927 -64.53 -15.62 13.36
N ILE A 928 -64.55 -14.49 12.64
CA ILE A 928 -65.05 -14.42 11.26
C ILE A 928 -63.86 -14.10 10.34
N SER A 929 -63.63 -14.94 9.34
CA SER A 929 -62.57 -14.81 8.34
C SER A 929 -63.10 -15.02 6.91
N PRO A 930 -62.36 -14.59 5.86
CA PRO A 930 -62.77 -14.64 4.45
C PRO A 930 -63.03 -16.03 3.85
#